data_AF-A0A7E4VEM2-F1
#
_entry.id   AF-A0A7E4VEM2-F1
#
_cell.length_a   1.000
_cell.length_b   1.000
_cell.length_c   1.000
_cell.angle_alpha   90.00
_cell.angle_beta   90.00
_cell.angle_gamma   90.00
#
_symmetry.space_group_name_H-M   'P 1'
#
loop_
_entity.id
_entity.type
_entity.pdbx_description
1 polymer ?
#
loop_
_entity_poly.entity_id
_entity_poly.type
_entity_poly.pdbx_seq_one_letter_code
_entity_poly.pdbx_strand_id
1 'polypeptide(L)'
;MRRHTATAAAFPILRKLKLPELGTRSNGAEYFVKWQLDDQVLTKMRIFRVDVANKDLDKIKKTVEVLLSDPDNELMAADISRLLLSADPDCMKEAFMLSILCGSRPLVEFIAQLFVDFPEEERAGLSNSDVFPPYMTPLMLACICNNYAIVECLLLRDHRMVLPHRTECLCKECDRVSNCIIGSNQRLDSYRALSSEAFLWMATNDPVLAAIDLVSELGDCQSEDPEHKEVYASFQTRVENFTGEIIQQCRSIEEVELLLEQREGVPMSEADNPFPRLRLALDGQVKPMLSHMNVQIALTARWRGAWIEGRSSVSRTFGRILRHTLFYPFLAFLHAFSAGLMVNSFHIPYARYLSYATSYATFVACLAFIRFGDKHSHGNILHITVESYVLSYVLGLIVKAFLEFAQRGASVYFELWWRWFDFVLLYVFVVAYICRSAAVFSPMPANLSRKHWVPYDPALLYEIFFGMACLLSFWRVFYFLQLHRTLGSTVISIGRCVSQVFNYFVILFVIVFAFTLGMTTILGPYTGAREVEDVSFRNKKMEDTFNTVFRGMKSLLWGFFGQMSSSSYDVVVGHSGRYAKSNEHYVTKYAAEGLIVLYYLVTVITLLNLMISLLVKKGDEVLENEDVEWKYTRVHIYMEYFKDTSAVPPPFNLVLIVFLWVRMTFSKKNVFLWPDLIVSHKIVEDNKQIEHDHSYRLLLVKLFHRLRANKFNHYQTIQYLTANYVSNFCDHSLERKKPSPPPICLSERL
;
A
#
# COMPACT_ATOMS: atom_id res chain seq x y z
N MET A 1 16.40 15.94 11.58
CA MET A 1 17.86 15.92 11.82
C MET A 1 18.29 14.65 12.57
N ARG A 2 18.31 13.51 11.89
CA ARG A 2 19.12 12.33 12.24
C ARG A 2 19.82 11.89 10.95
N ARG A 3 20.74 12.73 10.49
CA ARG A 3 21.79 12.37 9.53
C ARG A 3 23.07 12.31 10.36
N HIS A 4 23.95 11.36 10.07
CA HIS A 4 25.16 10.99 10.83
C HIS A 4 24.93 9.93 11.90
N THR A 5 24.86 8.67 11.45
CA THR A 5 25.51 7.44 11.97
C THR A 5 24.73 6.19 11.54
N ALA A 6 24.28 6.12 10.28
CA ALA A 6 23.91 4.85 9.66
C ALA A 6 25.14 4.33 8.92
N THR A 7 25.92 3.52 9.63
CA THR A 7 26.98 2.69 9.05
C THR A 7 26.43 1.91 7.86
N ALA A 8 27.21 1.88 6.78
CA ALA A 8 27.01 1.13 5.54
C ALA A 8 26.63 -0.35 5.78
N ALA A 9 25.33 -0.64 5.88
CA ALA A 9 24.82 -1.99 5.97
C ALA A 9 23.70 -2.18 4.94
N ALA A 10 24.09 -2.54 3.71
CA ALA A 10 23.21 -3.34 2.87
C ALA A 10 23.01 -4.69 3.61
N PHE A 11 21.78 -4.89 4.08
CA PHE A 11 21.16 -6.05 4.73
C PHE A 11 22.03 -7.07 5.52
N PRO A 12 21.74 -7.31 6.82
CA PRO A 12 22.25 -8.49 7.52
C PRO A 12 21.57 -9.81 7.11
N ILE A 13 20.41 -9.78 6.42
CA ILE A 13 19.58 -10.98 6.13
C ILE A 13 19.92 -11.60 4.76
N LEU A 14 20.13 -10.79 3.72
CA LEU A 14 20.67 -11.25 2.43
C LEU A 14 22.14 -11.73 2.54
N ARG A 15 22.80 -11.46 3.67
CA ARG A 15 24.15 -11.96 3.99
C ARG A 15 24.21 -13.42 4.42
N LYS A 16 23.07 -14.04 4.74
CA LYS A 16 23.02 -15.47 5.12
C LYS A 16 22.54 -16.31 3.93
N LEU A 17 23.32 -16.35 2.85
CA LEU A 17 23.21 -17.40 1.84
C LEU A 17 23.61 -18.72 2.51
N LYS A 18 22.64 -19.54 2.91
CA LYS A 18 22.89 -20.95 3.26
C LYS A 18 21.90 -21.81 2.49
N LEU A 19 22.45 -22.69 1.65
CA LEU A 19 21.70 -23.77 1.03
C LEU A 19 20.98 -24.58 2.13
N PRO A 20 19.68 -24.90 1.97
CA PRO A 20 19.04 -25.88 2.84
C PRO A 20 19.75 -27.23 2.69
N GLU A 21 20.14 -27.84 3.81
CA GLU A 21 20.76 -29.17 3.82
C GLU A 21 19.73 -30.21 3.33
N LEU A 22 20.04 -30.87 2.20
CA LEU A 22 19.20 -31.90 1.58
C LEU A 22 19.18 -33.18 2.43
N GLY A 23 18.29 -33.22 3.42
CA GLY A 23 17.93 -34.43 4.16
C GLY A 23 16.84 -35.25 3.46
N THR A 24 17.23 -36.43 2.97
CA THR A 24 16.40 -37.61 2.58
C THR A 24 15.33 -37.41 1.49
N ARG A 25 15.58 -38.05 0.33
CA ARG A 25 14.64 -38.24 -0.77
C ARG A 25 13.47 -39.14 -0.31
N SER A 26 12.24 -38.65 -0.44
CA SER A 26 11.06 -39.51 -0.56
C SER A 26 10.17 -39.07 -1.74
N ASN A 27 9.74 -40.10 -2.45
CA ASN A 27 9.13 -40.16 -3.77
C ASN A 27 7.97 -39.18 -4.03
N GLY A 28 7.96 -38.59 -5.23
CA GLY A 28 6.76 -37.95 -5.78
C GLY A 28 7.01 -37.05 -7.00
N ALA A 29 6.65 -37.57 -8.18
CA ALA A 29 6.43 -36.87 -9.45
C ALA A 29 7.64 -36.16 -10.10
N GLU A 30 8.44 -36.95 -10.83
CA GLU A 30 9.50 -36.51 -11.75
C GLU A 30 8.95 -36.45 -13.18
N TYR A 31 8.71 -35.24 -13.70
CA TYR A 31 8.76 -35.00 -15.15
C TYR A 31 9.38 -33.61 -15.39
N PHE A 32 10.70 -33.64 -15.40
CA PHE A 32 11.68 -32.85 -16.15
C PHE A 32 12.96 -33.54 -15.69
N VAL A 33 13.69 -34.13 -16.63
CA VAL A 33 14.86 -34.99 -16.36
C VAL A 33 15.64 -34.41 -15.19
N LYS A 34 15.63 -35.07 -14.03
CA LYS A 34 16.70 -34.85 -13.06
C LYS A 34 17.93 -35.18 -13.86
N TRP A 35 18.66 -34.16 -14.27
CA TRP A 35 19.98 -34.33 -14.82
C TRP A 35 20.83 -34.85 -13.66
N GLN A 36 20.84 -36.18 -13.52
CA GLN A 36 21.71 -36.86 -12.59
C GLN A 36 23.05 -36.94 -13.30
N LEU A 37 24.10 -36.45 -12.64
CA LEU A 37 25.47 -36.69 -13.11
C LEU A 37 25.75 -38.18 -12.92
N ASP A 38 25.30 -38.99 -13.87
CA ASP A 38 25.70 -40.38 -13.99
C ASP A 38 27.18 -40.43 -14.43
N ASP A 39 27.89 -41.50 -14.06
CA ASP A 39 29.29 -41.69 -14.48
C ASP A 39 29.46 -41.65 -16.01
N GLN A 40 28.42 -42.05 -16.75
CA GLN A 40 28.38 -41.94 -18.21
C GLN A 40 28.32 -40.50 -18.70
N VAL A 41 27.55 -39.64 -18.02
CA VAL A 41 27.43 -38.21 -18.34
C VAL A 41 28.75 -37.51 -18.04
N LEU A 42 29.35 -37.77 -16.88
CA LEU A 42 30.68 -37.28 -16.50
C LEU A 42 31.76 -37.69 -17.51
N THR A 43 31.68 -38.90 -18.04
CA THR A 43 32.61 -39.38 -19.07
C THR A 43 32.41 -38.62 -20.39
N LYS A 44 31.17 -38.40 -20.83
CA LYS A 44 30.87 -37.59 -22.03
C LYS A 44 31.32 -36.13 -21.87
N MET A 45 31.18 -35.60 -20.66
CA MET A 45 31.63 -34.28 -20.24
C MET A 45 33.17 -34.14 -20.34
N ARG A 46 33.94 -35.15 -19.92
CA ARG A 46 35.39 -35.20 -20.15
C ARG A 46 35.75 -35.29 -21.62
N ILE A 47 35.03 -36.10 -22.40
CA ILE A 47 35.24 -36.22 -23.85
C ILE A 47 35.01 -34.86 -24.52
N PHE A 48 33.94 -34.16 -24.15
CA PHE A 48 33.65 -32.82 -24.65
C PHE A 48 34.77 -31.82 -24.34
N ARG A 49 35.32 -31.84 -23.11
CA ARG A 49 36.47 -30.99 -22.74
C ARG A 49 37.70 -31.29 -23.61
N VAL A 50 37.95 -32.55 -23.95
CA VAL A 50 39.05 -32.95 -24.84
C VAL A 50 38.77 -32.52 -26.28
N ASP A 51 37.54 -32.65 -26.77
CA ASP A 51 37.14 -32.23 -28.12
C ASP A 51 37.26 -30.71 -28.30
N VAL A 52 36.91 -29.91 -27.27
CA VAL A 52 37.11 -28.45 -27.25
C VAL A 52 38.61 -28.10 -27.24
N ALA A 53 39.42 -28.81 -26.45
CA ALA A 53 40.88 -28.61 -26.44
C ALA A 53 41.53 -28.96 -27.80
N ASN A 54 40.98 -29.94 -28.51
CA ASN A 54 41.45 -30.37 -29.83
C ASN A 54 40.89 -29.53 -31.00
N LYS A 55 39.97 -28.58 -30.74
CA LYS A 55 39.32 -27.70 -31.74
C LYS A 55 38.57 -28.46 -32.86
N ASP A 56 37.93 -29.60 -32.52
CA ASP A 56 37.16 -30.40 -33.47
C ASP A 56 35.73 -29.83 -33.69
N LEU A 57 35.56 -28.98 -34.71
CA LEU A 57 34.29 -28.27 -35.00
C LEU A 57 33.08 -29.21 -35.20
N ASP A 58 33.25 -30.29 -35.97
CA ASP A 58 32.15 -31.19 -36.31
C ASP A 58 31.63 -32.00 -35.11
N LYS A 59 32.51 -32.32 -34.15
CA LYS A 59 32.12 -33.02 -32.91
C LYS A 59 31.46 -32.07 -31.94
N ILE A 60 32.03 -30.88 -31.75
CA ILE A 60 31.47 -29.85 -30.87
C ILE A 60 30.07 -29.47 -31.32
N LYS A 61 29.89 -29.18 -32.62
CA LYS A 61 28.60 -28.81 -33.20
C LYS A 61 27.55 -29.92 -32.99
N LYS A 62 27.89 -31.19 -33.27
CA LYS A 62 27.00 -32.32 -33.02
C LYS A 62 26.63 -32.47 -31.55
N THR A 63 27.59 -32.29 -30.63
CA THR A 63 27.29 -32.38 -29.19
C THR A 63 26.40 -31.23 -28.73
N VAL A 64 26.63 -30.01 -29.22
CA VAL A 64 25.84 -28.81 -28.88
C VAL A 64 24.41 -28.92 -29.44
N GLU A 65 24.25 -29.37 -30.68
CA GLU A 65 22.94 -29.66 -31.30
C GLU A 65 22.17 -30.73 -30.54
N VAL A 66 22.83 -31.80 -30.06
CA VAL A 66 22.17 -32.83 -29.25
C VAL A 66 21.73 -32.29 -27.88
N LEU A 67 22.46 -31.34 -27.30
CA LEU A 67 22.15 -30.74 -26.00
C LEU A 67 21.12 -29.60 -26.09
N LEU A 68 20.90 -29.06 -27.30
CA LEU A 68 19.82 -28.12 -27.62
C LEU A 68 18.64 -28.90 -28.19
N SER A 69 17.67 -29.23 -27.34
CA SER A 69 16.54 -30.09 -27.72
C SER A 69 15.57 -29.49 -28.76
N ASP A 70 15.73 -28.22 -29.15
CA ASP A 70 14.87 -27.50 -30.09
C ASP A 70 15.57 -27.23 -31.45
N PRO A 71 14.95 -27.58 -32.59
CA PRO A 71 15.51 -27.35 -33.93
C PRO A 71 15.54 -25.87 -34.36
N ASP A 72 14.77 -24.99 -33.71
CA ASP A 72 14.73 -23.56 -34.05
C ASP A 72 16.00 -22.78 -33.66
N ASN A 73 16.90 -23.40 -32.88
CA ASN A 73 18.13 -22.78 -32.36
C ASN A 73 19.41 -23.16 -33.13
N GLU A 74 19.32 -23.73 -34.33
CA GLU A 74 20.50 -24.15 -35.11
C GLU A 74 21.52 -23.02 -35.36
N LEU A 75 21.06 -21.78 -35.53
CA LEU A 75 21.93 -20.61 -35.69
C LEU A 75 22.72 -20.30 -34.41
N MET A 76 22.05 -20.33 -33.25
CA MET A 76 22.69 -20.12 -31.95
C MET A 76 23.64 -21.27 -31.60
N ALA A 77 23.29 -22.51 -31.96
CA ALA A 77 24.17 -23.66 -31.82
C ALA A 77 25.46 -23.49 -32.64
N ALA A 78 25.35 -22.98 -33.87
CA ALA A 78 26.50 -22.70 -34.73
C ALA A 78 27.38 -21.57 -34.16
N ASP A 79 26.78 -20.51 -33.62
CA ASP A 79 27.52 -19.39 -33.05
C ASP A 79 28.21 -19.76 -31.73
N ILE A 80 27.55 -20.50 -30.83
CA ILE A 80 28.17 -21.08 -29.63
C ILE A 80 29.35 -21.97 -30.02
N SER A 81 29.18 -22.83 -31.03
CA SER A 81 30.25 -23.73 -31.49
C SER A 81 31.44 -22.97 -32.06
N ARG A 82 31.21 -21.87 -32.80
CA ARG A 82 32.26 -20.96 -33.30
C ARG A 82 33.00 -20.25 -32.17
N LEU A 83 32.28 -19.77 -31.16
CA LEU A 83 32.88 -19.10 -30.01
C LEU A 83 33.76 -20.06 -29.20
N LEU A 84 33.34 -21.32 -29.03
CA LEU A 84 34.14 -22.36 -28.36
C LEU A 84 35.44 -22.74 -29.10
N LEU A 85 35.53 -22.51 -30.42
CA LEU A 85 36.72 -22.81 -31.22
C LEU A 85 37.84 -21.78 -31.11
N SER A 86 37.49 -20.53 -30.82
CA SER A 86 38.46 -19.45 -30.64
C SER A 86 39.45 -19.77 -29.50
N ALA A 87 38.99 -20.52 -28.48
CA ALA A 87 39.71 -20.87 -27.26
C ALA A 87 40.18 -19.67 -26.41
N ASP A 88 39.68 -18.46 -26.71
CA ASP A 88 39.90 -17.28 -25.90
C ASP A 88 38.96 -17.31 -24.67
N PRO A 89 39.43 -16.91 -23.47
CA PRO A 89 38.62 -16.94 -22.25
C PRO A 89 37.36 -16.10 -22.35
N ASP A 90 37.43 -14.94 -23.02
CA ASP A 90 36.29 -14.05 -23.24
C ASP A 90 35.24 -14.69 -24.17
N CYS A 91 35.65 -15.33 -25.27
CA CYS A 91 34.73 -16.00 -26.19
C CYS A 91 34.11 -17.27 -25.60
N MET A 92 34.87 -18.05 -24.81
CA MET A 92 34.31 -19.19 -24.08
C MET A 92 33.24 -18.75 -23.08
N LYS A 93 33.42 -17.58 -22.48
CA LYS A 93 32.48 -17.03 -21.52
C LYS A 93 31.28 -16.36 -22.18
N GLU A 94 31.46 -15.75 -23.35
CA GLU A 94 30.33 -15.34 -24.19
C GLU A 94 29.48 -16.55 -24.61
N ALA A 95 30.11 -17.66 -25.01
CA ALA A 95 29.42 -18.93 -25.27
C ALA A 95 28.69 -19.46 -24.02
N PHE A 96 29.27 -19.29 -22.83
CA PHE A 96 28.63 -19.62 -21.56
C PHE A 96 27.40 -18.74 -21.28
N MET A 97 27.48 -17.43 -21.50
CA MET A 97 26.34 -16.53 -21.33
C MET A 97 25.21 -16.81 -22.34
N LEU A 98 25.57 -17.11 -23.60
CA LEU A 98 24.61 -17.52 -24.62
C LEU A 98 23.93 -18.85 -24.27
N SER A 99 24.65 -19.79 -23.65
CA SER A 99 24.03 -21.03 -23.16
C SER A 99 22.93 -20.82 -22.13
N ILE A 100 23.11 -19.81 -21.28
CA ILE A 100 22.13 -19.43 -20.25
C ILE A 100 20.90 -18.82 -20.92
N LEU A 101 21.08 -17.97 -21.95
CA LEU A 101 19.98 -17.42 -22.74
C LEU A 101 19.17 -18.51 -23.45
N CYS A 102 19.83 -19.56 -23.95
CA CYS A 102 19.15 -20.71 -24.55
C CYS A 102 18.32 -21.51 -23.54
N GLY A 103 18.58 -21.38 -22.24
CA GLY A 103 17.80 -22.06 -21.18
C GLY A 103 18.09 -23.56 -21.01
N SER A 104 19.08 -24.11 -21.72
CA SER A 104 19.48 -25.53 -21.63
C SER A 104 20.45 -25.76 -20.46
N ARG A 105 19.96 -26.30 -19.34
CA ARG A 105 20.81 -26.68 -18.18
C ARG A 105 21.95 -27.64 -18.56
N PRO A 106 21.73 -28.71 -19.35
CA PRO A 106 22.82 -29.61 -19.74
C PRO A 106 23.96 -28.86 -20.44
N LEU A 107 23.64 -27.97 -21.37
CA LEU A 107 24.65 -27.22 -22.12
C LEU A 107 25.45 -26.28 -21.20
N VAL A 108 24.77 -25.58 -20.28
CA VAL A 108 25.42 -24.76 -19.24
C VAL A 108 26.40 -25.60 -18.41
N GLU A 109 26.00 -26.80 -17.97
CA GLU A 109 26.87 -27.66 -17.16
C GLU A 109 28.09 -28.18 -17.95
N PHE A 110 27.92 -28.51 -19.24
CA PHE A 110 29.02 -28.93 -20.12
C PHE A 110 30.04 -27.80 -20.33
N ILE A 111 29.57 -26.57 -20.63
CA ILE A 111 30.47 -25.42 -20.79
C ILE A 111 31.10 -25.02 -19.47
N ALA A 112 30.37 -25.08 -18.36
CA ALA A 112 30.91 -24.79 -17.03
C ALA A 112 32.08 -25.71 -16.63
N GLN A 113 32.20 -26.91 -17.22
CA GLN A 113 33.35 -27.76 -16.97
C GLN A 113 34.66 -27.26 -17.57
N LEU A 114 34.59 -26.43 -18.61
CA LEU A 114 35.77 -25.81 -19.22
C LEU A 114 36.47 -24.85 -18.24
N PHE A 115 35.70 -24.28 -17.30
CA PHE A 115 36.17 -23.32 -16.30
C PHE A 115 36.59 -23.94 -14.96
N VAL A 116 36.66 -25.28 -14.85
CA VAL A 116 37.06 -25.96 -13.60
C VAL A 116 38.45 -25.53 -13.13
N ASP A 117 39.34 -25.23 -14.07
CA ASP A 117 40.71 -24.79 -13.76
C ASP A 117 40.78 -23.30 -13.35
N PHE A 118 39.77 -22.49 -13.72
CA PHE A 118 39.72 -21.03 -13.51
C PHE A 118 38.34 -20.56 -12.99
N PRO A 119 37.99 -20.85 -11.72
CA PRO A 119 36.65 -20.58 -11.18
C PRO A 119 36.32 -19.08 -11.02
N GLU A 120 37.32 -18.21 -10.89
CA GLU A 120 37.08 -16.76 -10.76
C GLU A 120 36.69 -16.11 -12.09
N GLU A 121 37.22 -16.61 -13.21
CA GLU A 121 36.87 -16.11 -14.55
C GLU A 121 35.43 -16.50 -14.92
N GLU A 122 34.96 -17.66 -14.45
CA GLU A 122 33.57 -18.12 -14.59
C GLU A 122 32.60 -17.11 -13.95
N ARG A 123 32.97 -16.49 -12.82
CA ARG A 123 32.07 -15.66 -11.99
C ARG A 123 32.00 -14.19 -12.41
N ALA A 124 33.07 -13.66 -13.01
CA ALA A 124 33.17 -12.25 -13.35
C ALA A 124 32.20 -11.85 -14.50
N GLY A 125 32.02 -10.55 -14.76
CA GLY A 125 31.39 -10.07 -16.00
C GLY A 125 32.34 -10.15 -17.21
N LEU A 126 31.83 -9.87 -18.42
CA LEU A 126 32.62 -9.91 -19.66
C LEU A 126 33.05 -8.51 -20.11
N SER A 127 34.34 -8.17 -20.14
CA SER A 127 34.76 -6.81 -20.50
C SER A 127 34.63 -6.44 -21.98
N ASN A 128 34.76 -7.42 -22.89
CA ASN A 128 34.87 -7.19 -24.34
C ASN A 128 33.85 -8.03 -25.14
N SER A 129 32.55 -7.78 -24.98
CA SER A 129 31.51 -8.31 -25.89
C SER A 129 30.63 -7.20 -26.46
N ASP A 130 30.23 -7.39 -27.72
CA ASP A 130 29.19 -6.58 -28.36
C ASP A 130 27.78 -6.96 -27.86
N VAL A 131 27.61 -8.18 -27.34
CA VAL A 131 26.30 -8.74 -26.95
C VAL A 131 25.93 -8.40 -25.49
N PHE A 132 26.88 -8.47 -24.56
CA PHE A 132 26.60 -8.31 -23.13
C PHE A 132 27.30 -7.07 -22.53
N PRO A 133 26.64 -6.35 -21.61
CA PRO A 133 27.29 -5.28 -20.84
C PRO A 133 28.40 -5.81 -19.92
N PRO A 134 29.42 -4.99 -19.60
CA PRO A 134 30.60 -5.45 -18.87
C PRO A 134 30.34 -5.86 -17.43
N TYR A 135 29.27 -5.36 -16.83
CA TYR A 135 28.85 -5.69 -15.47
C TYR A 135 27.96 -6.93 -15.40
N MET A 136 27.55 -7.51 -16.53
CA MET A 136 26.61 -8.64 -16.55
C MET A 136 27.30 -9.93 -16.11
N THR A 137 26.86 -10.50 -14.98
CA THR A 137 27.37 -11.78 -14.48
C THR A 137 26.48 -12.94 -14.95
N PRO A 138 27.01 -14.18 -15.04
CA PRO A 138 26.20 -15.34 -15.43
C PRO A 138 25.03 -15.61 -14.51
N LEU A 139 25.21 -15.43 -13.20
CA LEU A 139 24.12 -15.55 -12.24
C LEU A 139 23.04 -14.47 -12.45
N MET A 140 23.45 -13.22 -12.69
CA MET A 140 22.51 -12.13 -12.96
C MET A 140 21.68 -12.42 -14.21
N LEU A 141 22.32 -12.88 -15.29
CA LEU A 141 21.66 -13.27 -16.52
C LEU A 141 20.68 -14.45 -16.31
N ALA A 142 21.11 -15.50 -15.61
CA ALA A 142 20.27 -16.66 -15.30
C ALA A 142 19.02 -16.27 -14.49
N CYS A 143 19.17 -15.35 -13.55
CA CYS A 143 18.07 -14.77 -12.79
C CYS A 143 17.14 -13.94 -13.68
N ILE A 144 17.67 -13.12 -14.60
CA ILE A 144 16.86 -12.35 -15.57
C ILE A 144 16.03 -13.29 -16.47
N CYS A 145 16.59 -14.43 -16.88
CA CYS A 145 15.89 -15.47 -17.63
C CYS A 145 14.88 -16.28 -16.79
N ASN A 146 14.87 -16.10 -15.46
CA ASN A 146 13.99 -16.76 -14.50
C ASN A 146 13.98 -18.30 -14.59
N ASN A 147 15.15 -18.92 -14.84
CA ASN A 147 15.28 -20.37 -14.93
C ASN A 147 15.82 -20.97 -13.61
N TYR A 148 14.93 -21.60 -12.83
CA TYR A 148 15.27 -22.21 -11.53
C TYR A 148 16.42 -23.21 -11.60
N ALA A 149 16.51 -24.01 -12.66
CA ALA A 149 17.47 -25.10 -12.74
C ALA A 149 18.90 -24.62 -13.02
N ILE A 150 19.04 -23.55 -13.80
CA ILE A 150 20.34 -22.92 -14.08
C ILE A 150 20.79 -22.11 -12.86
N VAL A 151 19.89 -21.36 -12.24
CA VAL A 151 20.18 -20.60 -11.01
C VAL A 151 20.64 -21.54 -9.89
N GLU A 152 19.98 -22.69 -9.70
CA GLU A 152 20.42 -23.74 -8.78
C GLU A 152 21.86 -24.21 -9.06
N CYS A 153 22.16 -24.51 -10.33
CA CYS A 153 23.48 -24.96 -10.76
C CYS A 153 24.57 -23.94 -10.44
N LEU A 154 24.33 -22.66 -10.77
CA LEU A 154 25.28 -21.57 -10.53
C LEU A 154 25.46 -21.30 -9.02
N LEU A 155 24.39 -21.34 -8.23
CA LEU A 155 24.48 -21.17 -6.78
C LEU A 155 25.26 -22.31 -6.11
N LEU A 156 25.11 -23.56 -6.59
CA LEU A 156 25.90 -24.70 -6.11
C LEU A 156 27.40 -24.57 -6.43
N ARG A 157 27.77 -23.78 -7.45
CA ARG A 157 29.16 -23.44 -7.81
C ARG A 157 29.68 -22.16 -7.13
N ASP A 158 28.95 -21.66 -6.12
CA ASP A 158 29.29 -20.47 -5.32
C ASP A 158 29.36 -19.17 -6.15
N HIS A 159 28.54 -19.04 -7.19
CA HIS A 159 28.29 -17.75 -7.83
C HIS A 159 27.52 -16.83 -6.88
N ARG A 160 27.92 -15.56 -6.78
CA ARG A 160 27.29 -14.57 -5.89
C ARG A 160 26.97 -13.29 -6.65
N MET A 161 25.80 -12.72 -6.38
CA MET A 161 25.45 -11.39 -6.86
C MET A 161 25.88 -10.34 -5.83
N VAL A 162 26.45 -9.25 -6.32
CA VAL A 162 26.73 -8.06 -5.51
C VAL A 162 25.41 -7.30 -5.34
N LEU A 163 25.03 -7.03 -4.09
CA LEU A 163 23.82 -6.28 -3.80
C LEU A 163 24.04 -4.80 -4.13
N PRO A 164 23.09 -4.15 -4.83
CA PRO A 164 23.20 -2.73 -5.11
C PRO A 164 23.17 -1.93 -3.80
N HIS A 165 23.97 -0.86 -3.76
CA HIS A 165 23.83 0.15 -2.71
C HIS A 165 22.63 1.05 -3.03
N ARG A 166 22.00 1.60 -1.97
CA ARG A 166 20.94 2.61 -2.08
C ARG A 166 21.42 3.82 -2.90
N THR A 167 20.50 4.49 -3.58
CA THR A 167 20.83 5.64 -4.42
C THR A 167 21.49 6.77 -3.61
N GLU A 168 21.06 6.95 -2.35
CA GLU A 168 21.61 7.93 -1.41
C GLU A 168 22.97 7.56 -0.80
N CYS A 169 23.58 6.44 -1.22
CA CYS A 169 24.82 5.97 -0.63
C CYS A 169 26.00 6.89 -1.00
N LEU A 170 26.63 7.48 0.01
CA LEU A 170 27.79 8.38 -0.14
C LEU A 170 29.13 7.62 -0.20
N CYS A 171 29.13 6.38 -0.68
CA CYS A 171 30.34 5.57 -0.77
C CYS A 171 31.24 6.05 -1.92
N LYS A 172 32.57 5.95 -1.78
CA LYS A 172 33.51 6.39 -2.84
C LYS A 172 33.32 5.66 -4.18
N GLU A 173 32.83 4.42 -4.15
CA GLU A 173 32.50 3.65 -5.36
C GLU A 173 31.21 4.17 -6.00
N CYS A 174 30.21 4.49 -5.18
CA CYS A 174 28.92 5.03 -5.58
C CYS A 174 29.08 6.41 -6.24
N ASP A 175 29.90 7.28 -5.65
CA ASP A 175 30.20 8.63 -6.15
C ASP A 175 30.96 8.63 -7.48
N ARG A 176 31.75 7.58 -7.74
CA ARG A 176 32.42 7.38 -9.04
C ARG A 176 31.45 6.88 -10.12
N VAL A 177 30.49 6.05 -9.74
CA VAL A 177 29.57 5.36 -10.65
C VAL A 177 28.29 6.17 -10.91
N SER A 178 27.88 7.04 -9.99
CA SER A 178 26.63 7.81 -10.06
C SER A 178 26.54 8.74 -11.28
N ASN A 179 27.67 9.13 -11.86
CA ASN A 179 27.72 9.98 -13.05
C ASN A 179 27.81 9.18 -14.36
N CYS A 180 27.67 7.85 -14.33
CA CYS A 180 27.79 6.99 -15.51
C CYS A 180 26.48 6.26 -15.83
N ILE A 181 26.06 6.29 -17.10
CA ILE A 181 24.89 5.53 -17.61
C ILE A 181 25.03 4.03 -17.33
N ILE A 182 26.24 3.50 -17.45
CA ILE A 182 26.57 2.10 -17.15
C ILE A 182 26.22 1.76 -15.69
N GLY A 183 26.45 2.69 -14.76
CA GLY A 183 26.14 2.52 -13.35
C GLY A 183 24.65 2.44 -13.06
N SER A 184 23.87 3.32 -13.73
CA SER A 184 22.40 3.28 -13.66
C SER A 184 21.85 1.97 -14.19
N ASN A 185 22.29 1.55 -15.38
CA ASN A 185 21.86 0.29 -15.99
C ASN A 185 22.29 -0.93 -15.18
N GLN A 186 23.49 -0.93 -14.59
CA GLN A 186 23.94 -1.98 -13.70
C GLN A 186 23.03 -2.12 -12.47
N ARG A 187 22.64 -1.01 -11.85
CA ARG A 187 21.70 -1.01 -10.72
C ARG A 187 20.34 -1.56 -11.15
N LEU A 188 19.83 -1.11 -12.28
CA LEU A 188 18.55 -1.55 -12.83
C LEU A 188 18.53 -3.05 -13.13
N ASP A 189 19.56 -3.57 -13.81
CA ASP A 189 19.68 -5.00 -14.11
C ASP A 189 19.91 -5.85 -12.85
N SER A 190 20.60 -5.30 -11.85
CA SER A 190 20.75 -5.96 -10.54
C SER A 190 19.38 -6.13 -9.88
N TYR A 191 18.55 -5.08 -9.81
CA TYR A 191 17.18 -5.19 -9.29
C TYR A 191 16.30 -6.08 -10.16
N ARG A 192 16.49 -6.09 -11.48
CA ARG A 192 15.80 -7.02 -12.39
C ARG A 192 16.11 -8.48 -12.06
N ALA A 193 17.37 -8.80 -11.74
CA ALA A 193 17.78 -10.13 -11.33
C ALA A 193 17.27 -10.49 -9.92
N LEU A 194 17.37 -9.57 -8.96
CA LEU A 194 16.88 -9.77 -7.58
C LEU A 194 15.36 -9.96 -7.53
N SER A 195 14.61 -9.28 -8.40
CA SER A 195 13.15 -9.41 -8.52
C SER A 195 12.69 -10.70 -9.23
N SER A 196 13.62 -11.53 -9.70
CA SER A 196 13.28 -12.82 -10.29
C SER A 196 12.84 -13.83 -9.23
N GLU A 197 11.86 -14.65 -9.57
CA GLU A 197 11.33 -15.65 -8.65
C GLU A 197 12.34 -16.77 -8.37
N ALA A 198 13.14 -17.12 -9.39
CA ALA A 198 14.22 -18.09 -9.26
C ALA A 198 15.26 -17.64 -8.23
N PHE A 199 15.62 -16.35 -8.22
CA PHE A 199 16.52 -15.80 -7.22
C PHE A 199 15.89 -15.83 -5.82
N LEU A 200 14.66 -15.31 -5.68
CA LEU A 200 13.98 -15.24 -4.39
C LEU A 200 13.83 -16.63 -3.74
N TRP A 201 13.49 -17.67 -4.50
CA TRP A 201 13.36 -19.03 -3.96
C TRP A 201 14.69 -19.73 -3.65
N MET A 202 15.68 -19.63 -4.53
CA MET A 202 16.89 -20.46 -4.43
C MET A 202 18.02 -19.80 -3.65
N ALA A 203 18.12 -18.48 -3.69
CA ALA A 203 19.22 -17.75 -3.07
C ALA A 203 18.91 -17.27 -1.64
N THR A 204 17.64 -17.23 -1.23
CA THR A 204 17.24 -16.72 0.08
C THR A 204 16.77 -17.83 1.02
N ASN A 205 16.92 -17.64 2.33
CA ASN A 205 16.44 -18.61 3.33
C ASN A 205 14.91 -18.54 3.51
N ASP A 206 14.36 -17.34 3.44
CA ASP A 206 12.93 -17.06 3.56
C ASP A 206 12.49 -16.21 2.36
N PRO A 207 11.88 -16.82 1.34
CA PRO A 207 11.51 -16.15 0.10
C PRO A 207 10.39 -15.12 0.30
N VAL A 208 9.51 -15.34 1.27
CA VAL A 208 8.39 -14.43 1.53
C VAL A 208 8.91 -13.16 2.20
N LEU A 209 9.93 -13.26 3.07
CA LEU A 209 10.46 -12.10 3.80
C LEU A 209 11.26 -11.23 2.85
N ALA A 210 12.15 -11.88 2.10
CA ALA A 210 12.95 -11.23 1.08
C ALA A 210 12.07 -10.53 0.04
N ALA A 211 10.95 -11.14 -0.36
CA ALA A 211 10.00 -10.50 -1.27
C ALA A 211 9.34 -9.25 -0.67
N ILE A 212 8.89 -9.29 0.59
CA ILE A 212 8.27 -8.14 1.27
C ILE A 212 9.29 -6.99 1.40
N ASP A 213 10.51 -7.29 1.84
CA ASP A 213 11.57 -6.29 1.99
C ASP A 213 11.94 -5.67 0.64
N LEU A 214 12.06 -6.49 -0.41
CA LEU A 214 12.38 -6.04 -1.76
C LEU A 214 11.27 -5.16 -2.35
N VAL A 215 9.99 -5.45 -2.07
CA VAL A 215 8.87 -4.58 -2.50
C VAL A 215 8.99 -3.19 -1.90
N SER A 216 9.27 -3.09 -0.60
CA SER A 216 9.50 -1.80 0.06
C SER A 216 10.68 -1.05 -0.56
N GLU A 217 11.78 -1.74 -0.83
CA GLU A 217 12.98 -1.13 -1.42
C GLU A 217 12.74 -0.65 -2.86
N LEU A 218 12.03 -1.41 -3.67
CA LEU A 218 11.63 -0.99 -5.03
C LEU A 218 10.69 0.20 -5.00
N GLY A 219 9.87 0.34 -3.96
CA GLY A 219 9.05 1.52 -3.71
C GLY A 219 9.89 2.77 -3.43
N ASP A 220 10.92 2.64 -2.59
CA ASP A 220 11.87 3.73 -2.32
C ASP A 220 12.61 4.14 -3.60
N CYS A 221 13.10 3.16 -4.37
CA CYS A 221 13.80 3.40 -5.65
C CYS A 221 12.94 4.17 -6.67
N GLN A 222 11.62 3.94 -6.71
CA GLN A 222 10.70 4.68 -7.59
C GLN A 222 10.58 6.17 -7.24
N SER A 223 10.80 6.51 -5.97
CA SER A 223 10.76 7.90 -5.52
C SER A 223 12.10 8.60 -5.75
N GLU A 224 13.20 7.85 -5.65
CA GLU A 224 14.57 8.34 -5.79
C GLU A 224 14.97 8.52 -7.27
N ASP A 225 14.61 7.57 -8.14
CA ASP A 225 14.96 7.54 -9.57
C ASP A 225 13.70 7.69 -10.47
N PRO A 226 13.19 8.93 -10.69
CA PRO A 226 11.94 9.17 -11.41
C PRO A 226 11.99 8.79 -12.90
N GLU A 227 13.18 8.79 -13.51
CA GLU A 227 13.38 8.47 -14.94
C GLU A 227 13.08 6.99 -15.25
N HIS A 228 13.36 6.08 -14.31
CA HIS A 228 13.13 4.64 -14.44
C HIS A 228 11.94 4.14 -13.61
N LYS A 229 11.07 5.05 -13.15
CA LYS A 229 9.96 4.74 -12.26
C LYS A 229 9.05 3.62 -12.77
N GLU A 230 8.70 3.63 -14.06
CA GLU A 230 7.83 2.60 -14.65
C GLU A 230 8.48 1.21 -14.66
N VAL A 231 9.80 1.14 -14.85
CA VAL A 231 10.56 -0.12 -14.85
C VAL A 231 10.61 -0.69 -13.44
N TYR A 232 10.93 0.13 -12.42
CA TYR A 232 10.89 -0.31 -11.02
C TYR A 232 9.49 -0.72 -10.58
N ALA A 233 8.45 0.00 -11.02
CA ALA A 233 7.06 -0.39 -10.76
C ALA A 233 6.75 -1.78 -11.34
N SER A 234 7.23 -2.08 -12.56
CA SER A 234 7.06 -3.41 -13.16
C SER A 234 7.76 -4.53 -12.38
N PHE A 235 8.94 -4.25 -11.79
CA PHE A 235 9.64 -5.19 -10.92
C PHE A 235 8.90 -5.38 -9.61
N GLN A 236 8.38 -4.31 -9.01
CA GLN A 236 7.58 -4.37 -7.80
C GLN A 236 6.35 -5.24 -8.02
N THR A 237 5.58 -5.01 -9.09
CA THR A 237 4.40 -5.83 -9.42
C THR A 237 4.75 -7.31 -9.61
N ARG A 238 5.92 -7.63 -10.20
CA ARG A 238 6.37 -9.02 -10.34
C ARG A 238 6.62 -9.68 -8.99
N VAL A 239 7.32 -9.01 -8.08
CA VAL A 239 7.60 -9.53 -6.72
C VAL A 239 6.32 -9.62 -5.89
N GLU A 240 5.42 -8.66 -6.02
CA GLU A 240 4.11 -8.70 -5.38
C GLU A 240 3.27 -9.89 -5.86
N ASN A 241 3.20 -10.12 -7.18
CA ASN A 241 2.49 -11.26 -7.74
C ASN A 241 3.10 -12.59 -7.29
N PHE A 242 4.42 -12.67 -7.20
CA PHE A 242 5.14 -13.83 -6.67
C PHE A 242 4.69 -14.20 -5.25
N THR A 243 4.53 -13.23 -4.34
CA THR A 243 4.00 -13.51 -2.99
C THR A 243 2.58 -14.06 -3.01
N GLY A 244 1.74 -13.61 -3.95
CA GLY A 244 0.41 -14.15 -4.19
C GLY A 244 0.45 -15.60 -4.68
N GLU A 245 1.37 -15.92 -5.60
CA GLU A 245 1.56 -17.28 -6.11
C GLU A 245 1.98 -18.28 -5.02
N ILE A 246 2.85 -17.87 -4.09
CA ILE A 246 3.23 -18.73 -2.94
C ILE A 246 2.00 -19.12 -2.12
N ILE A 247 1.15 -18.14 -1.80
CA ILE A 247 -0.05 -18.34 -0.99
C ILE A 247 -1.11 -19.16 -1.72
N GLN A 248 -1.17 -19.05 -3.04
CA GLN A 248 -2.05 -19.87 -3.87
C GLN A 248 -1.74 -21.37 -3.72
N GLN A 249 -0.49 -21.74 -3.42
CA GLN A 249 -0.09 -23.14 -3.23
C GLN A 249 -0.45 -23.73 -1.86
N CYS A 250 -0.89 -22.90 -0.90
CA CYS A 250 -1.41 -23.38 0.38
C CYS A 250 -2.80 -23.99 0.18
N ARG A 251 -2.99 -25.23 0.63
CA ARG A 251 -4.25 -26.00 0.43
C ARG A 251 -5.13 -26.05 1.66
N SER A 252 -4.55 -25.87 2.85
CA SER A 252 -5.30 -25.84 4.12
C SER A 252 -5.18 -24.48 4.81
N ILE A 253 -6.13 -24.19 5.70
CA ILE A 253 -6.08 -22.99 6.54
C ILE A 253 -4.87 -23.05 7.47
N GLU A 254 -4.55 -24.23 8.01
CA GLU A 254 -3.38 -24.46 8.87
C GLU A 254 -2.06 -24.13 8.17
N GLU A 255 -1.91 -24.49 6.88
CA GLU A 255 -0.73 -24.14 6.08
C GLU A 255 -0.58 -22.61 5.92
N VAL A 256 -1.70 -21.90 5.75
CA VAL A 256 -1.72 -20.43 5.66
C VAL A 256 -1.43 -19.79 7.00
N GLU A 257 -2.05 -20.27 8.09
CA GLU A 257 -1.82 -19.75 9.44
C GLU A 257 -0.34 -19.92 9.82
N LEU A 258 0.24 -21.10 9.57
CA LEU A 258 1.64 -21.38 9.84
C LEU A 258 2.59 -20.47 9.05
N LEU A 259 2.26 -20.12 7.80
CA LEU A 259 3.01 -19.16 7.00
C LEU A 259 2.92 -17.73 7.56
N LEU A 260 1.74 -17.33 8.07
CA LEU A 260 1.48 -15.99 8.59
C LEU A 260 1.95 -15.79 10.04
N GLU A 261 2.07 -16.87 10.81
CA GLU A 261 2.54 -16.88 12.20
C GLU A 261 4.05 -16.68 12.35
N GLN A 262 4.82 -16.81 11.26
CA GLN A 262 6.27 -16.70 11.30
C GLN A 262 6.73 -15.34 11.84
N ARG A 263 7.64 -15.38 12.82
CA ARG A 263 8.11 -14.20 13.58
C ARG A 263 9.40 -13.58 13.04
N GLU A 264 10.10 -14.26 12.15
CA GLU A 264 11.34 -13.75 11.56
C GLU A 264 11.11 -12.40 10.84
N GLY A 265 11.95 -11.41 11.17
CA GLY A 265 11.91 -10.06 10.62
C GLY A 265 11.05 -9.06 11.40
N VAL A 266 10.23 -9.50 12.35
CA VAL A 266 9.30 -8.63 13.10
C VAL A 266 9.96 -8.06 14.36
N PRO A 267 9.77 -6.77 14.71
CA PRO A 267 10.23 -6.23 15.99
C PRO A 267 9.55 -6.95 17.17
N MET A 268 10.27 -7.09 18.29
CA MET A 268 9.82 -7.88 19.44
C MET A 268 8.48 -7.40 20.04
N SER A 269 8.15 -6.10 19.97
CA SER A 269 6.83 -5.59 20.39
C SER A 269 5.65 -6.16 19.58
N GLU A 270 5.88 -6.61 18.35
CA GLU A 270 4.81 -7.08 17.46
C GLU A 270 4.81 -8.62 17.30
N ALA A 271 5.75 -9.30 17.96
CA ALA A 271 5.82 -10.76 18.00
C ALA A 271 4.63 -11.40 18.76
N ASP A 272 3.96 -10.62 19.63
CA ASP A 272 2.74 -11.02 20.34
C ASP A 272 1.48 -11.02 19.45
N ASN A 273 1.57 -10.52 18.21
CA ASN A 273 0.46 -10.59 17.26
C ASN A 273 0.21 -12.04 16.83
N PRO A 274 -1.06 -12.46 16.63
CA PRO A 274 -1.37 -13.77 16.07
C PRO A 274 -0.78 -14.00 14.67
N PHE A 275 -0.65 -12.94 13.86
CA PHE A 275 -0.07 -13.01 12.51
C PHE A 275 1.00 -11.94 12.33
N PRO A 276 2.24 -12.18 12.81
CA PRO A 276 3.34 -11.24 12.69
C PRO A 276 3.73 -10.97 11.23
N ARG A 277 3.76 -12.01 10.37
CA ARG A 277 4.17 -11.85 8.98
C ARG A 277 3.17 -11.04 8.13
N LEU A 278 1.88 -11.15 8.48
CA LEU A 278 0.83 -10.35 7.86
C LEU A 278 1.03 -8.85 8.12
N ARG A 279 1.60 -8.51 9.28
CA ARG A 279 1.92 -7.13 9.65
C ARG A 279 3.03 -6.57 8.76
N LEU A 280 4.11 -7.34 8.55
CA LEU A 280 5.18 -6.96 7.62
C LEU A 280 4.66 -6.77 6.19
N ALA A 281 3.78 -7.67 5.73
CA ALA A 281 3.18 -7.54 4.41
C ALA A 281 2.28 -6.29 4.26
N LEU A 282 1.63 -5.83 5.35
CA LEU A 282 0.89 -4.56 5.37
C LEU A 282 1.84 -3.36 5.32
N ASP A 283 2.89 -3.36 6.13
CA ASP A 283 3.86 -2.26 6.18
C ASP A 283 4.66 -2.17 4.86
N GLY A 284 4.89 -3.30 4.17
CA GLY A 284 5.45 -3.36 2.80
C GLY A 284 4.42 -3.20 1.67
N GLN A 285 3.15 -2.89 1.99
CA GLN A 285 2.05 -2.69 1.02
C GLN A 285 1.86 -3.82 -0.02
N VAL A 286 2.12 -5.08 0.33
CA VAL A 286 2.04 -6.21 -0.61
C VAL A 286 0.58 -6.64 -0.86
N LYS A 287 -0.14 -5.90 -1.69
CA LYS A 287 -1.60 -6.07 -1.88
C LYS A 287 -2.02 -7.43 -2.46
N PRO A 288 -1.34 -8.03 -3.47
CA PRO A 288 -1.75 -9.31 -4.03
C PRO A 288 -1.74 -10.45 -2.99
N MET A 289 -0.72 -10.47 -2.12
CA MET A 289 -0.63 -11.42 -1.00
C MET A 289 -1.83 -11.30 -0.05
N LEU A 290 -2.14 -10.07 0.36
CA LEU A 290 -3.15 -9.76 1.37
C LEU A 290 -4.58 -9.92 0.86
N SER A 291 -4.79 -9.66 -0.43
CA SER A 291 -6.09 -9.81 -1.08
C SER A 291 -6.37 -11.23 -1.57
N HIS A 292 -5.39 -12.13 -1.52
CA HIS A 292 -5.56 -13.51 -1.94
C HIS A 292 -6.66 -14.23 -1.13
N MET A 293 -7.45 -15.06 -1.81
CA MET A 293 -8.61 -15.74 -1.23
C MET A 293 -8.25 -16.58 0.00
N ASN A 294 -7.16 -17.34 -0.07
CA ASN A 294 -6.71 -18.21 1.03
C ASN A 294 -6.41 -17.43 2.32
N VAL A 295 -5.73 -16.27 2.21
CA VAL A 295 -5.47 -15.38 3.35
C VAL A 295 -6.77 -14.81 3.88
N GLN A 296 -7.66 -14.34 2.99
CA GLN A 296 -8.96 -13.81 3.40
C GLN A 296 -9.81 -14.85 4.13
N ILE A 297 -9.79 -16.11 3.71
CA ILE A 297 -10.49 -17.22 4.37
C ILE A 297 -9.89 -17.47 5.76
N ALA A 298 -8.56 -17.63 5.86
CA ALA A 298 -7.87 -17.84 7.13
C ALA A 298 -8.14 -16.70 8.13
N LEU A 299 -8.02 -15.44 7.67
CA LEU A 299 -8.31 -14.27 8.48
C LEU A 299 -9.78 -14.19 8.88
N THR A 300 -10.71 -14.56 7.99
CA THR A 300 -12.14 -14.59 8.32
C THR A 300 -12.45 -15.68 9.36
N ALA A 301 -11.79 -16.83 9.26
CA ALA A 301 -11.92 -17.92 10.22
C ALA A 301 -11.42 -17.46 11.60
N ARG A 302 -10.23 -16.87 11.67
CA ARG A 302 -9.69 -16.29 12.92
C ARG A 302 -10.55 -15.13 13.46
N TRP A 303 -11.08 -14.29 12.56
CA TRP A 303 -11.90 -13.14 12.90
C TRP A 303 -13.23 -13.54 13.56
N ARG A 304 -13.93 -14.52 12.96
CA ARG A 304 -15.21 -15.02 13.46
C ARG A 304 -15.02 -15.92 14.70
N GLY A 305 -13.93 -16.69 14.74
CA GLY A 305 -13.65 -17.68 15.78
C GLY A 305 -14.84 -18.63 16.03
N ALA A 306 -14.92 -19.20 17.24
CA ALA A 306 -16.04 -20.04 17.68
C ALA A 306 -17.38 -19.27 17.85
N TRP A 307 -17.41 -17.96 17.55
CA TRP A 307 -18.58 -17.11 17.82
C TRP A 307 -19.67 -17.23 16.75
N ILE A 308 -19.27 -17.49 15.51
CA ILE A 308 -20.14 -17.64 14.34
C ILE A 308 -19.77 -18.95 13.63
N GLU A 309 -19.81 -20.07 14.34
CA GLU A 309 -19.76 -21.36 13.67
C GLU A 309 -21.04 -21.56 12.85
N GLY A 310 -20.89 -22.01 11.60
CA GLY A 310 -21.98 -22.23 10.65
C GLY A 310 -23.03 -23.28 11.09
N ARG A 311 -22.81 -23.97 12.21
CA ARG A 311 -23.76 -24.91 12.84
C ARG A 311 -24.63 -24.28 13.93
N SER A 312 -24.38 -23.05 14.35
CA SER A 312 -25.20 -22.39 15.37
C SER A 312 -26.49 -21.80 14.78
N SER A 313 -27.61 -21.91 15.48
CA SER A 313 -28.88 -21.33 15.02
C SER A 313 -28.74 -19.81 14.88
N VAL A 314 -29.27 -19.24 13.80
CA VAL A 314 -29.24 -17.80 13.51
C VAL A 314 -29.74 -16.97 14.70
N SER A 315 -30.73 -17.49 15.43
CA SER A 315 -31.27 -16.89 16.66
C SER A 315 -30.25 -16.73 17.79
N ARG A 316 -29.35 -17.71 17.99
CA ARG A 316 -28.30 -17.65 19.02
C ARG A 316 -27.23 -16.63 18.64
N THR A 317 -26.83 -16.59 17.38
CA THR A 317 -25.87 -15.60 16.87
C THR A 317 -26.44 -14.19 16.98
N PHE A 318 -27.69 -14.00 16.58
CA PHE A 318 -28.40 -12.74 16.75
C PHE A 318 -28.48 -12.32 18.23
N GLY A 319 -28.81 -13.25 19.13
CA GLY A 319 -28.81 -12.99 20.58
C GLY A 319 -27.44 -12.58 21.13
N ARG A 320 -26.34 -13.18 20.65
CA ARG A 320 -24.97 -12.77 21.02
C ARG A 320 -24.63 -11.36 20.53
N ILE A 321 -25.00 -11.03 19.30
CA ILE A 321 -24.83 -9.68 18.73
C ILE A 321 -25.63 -8.67 19.56
N LEU A 322 -26.92 -8.93 19.77
CA LEU A 322 -27.80 -8.05 20.55
C LEU A 322 -27.26 -7.81 21.96
N ARG A 323 -26.74 -8.86 22.62
CA ARG A 323 -26.12 -8.76 23.95
C ARG A 323 -24.90 -7.83 23.93
N HIS A 324 -24.01 -7.95 22.94
CA HIS A 324 -22.85 -7.07 22.81
C HIS A 324 -23.21 -5.67 22.30
N THR A 325 -24.36 -5.46 21.66
CA THR A 325 -24.83 -4.15 21.25
C THR A 325 -25.46 -3.37 22.40
N LEU A 326 -26.37 -4.01 23.16
CA LEU A 326 -27.12 -3.35 24.23
C LEU A 326 -26.35 -3.31 25.55
N PHE A 327 -25.69 -4.41 25.94
CA PHE A 327 -25.01 -4.54 27.23
C PHE A 327 -23.50 -4.34 27.14
N TYR A 328 -23.00 -3.72 26.06
CA TYR A 328 -21.58 -3.44 25.87
C TYR A 328 -20.94 -2.67 27.04
N PRO A 329 -21.54 -1.62 27.66
CA PRO A 329 -20.83 -0.84 28.67
C PRO A 329 -20.58 -1.67 29.93
N PHE A 330 -21.55 -2.52 30.31
CA PHE A 330 -21.41 -3.44 31.43
C PHE A 330 -20.38 -4.54 31.14
N LEU A 331 -20.44 -5.15 29.96
CA LEU A 331 -19.50 -6.21 29.55
C LEU A 331 -18.07 -5.68 29.43
N ALA A 332 -17.88 -4.51 28.84
CA ALA A 332 -16.59 -3.85 28.69
C ALA A 332 -16.00 -3.49 30.06
N PHE A 333 -16.80 -2.96 30.97
CA PHE A 333 -16.39 -2.66 32.33
C PHE A 333 -15.97 -3.92 33.10
N LEU A 334 -16.77 -4.99 33.06
CA LEU A 334 -16.43 -6.26 33.70
C LEU A 334 -15.14 -6.86 33.14
N HIS A 335 -14.94 -6.80 31.83
CA HIS A 335 -13.71 -7.29 31.20
C HIS A 335 -12.49 -6.45 31.61
N ALA A 336 -12.64 -5.12 31.65
CA ALA A 336 -11.58 -4.21 32.09
C ALA A 336 -11.19 -4.46 33.55
N PHE A 337 -12.17 -4.66 34.43
CA PHE A 337 -11.93 -4.92 35.86
C PHE A 337 -11.35 -6.32 36.13
N SER A 338 -11.83 -7.34 35.41
CA SER A 338 -11.39 -8.73 35.59
C SER A 338 -10.14 -9.12 34.81
N ALA A 339 -9.56 -8.18 34.03
CA ALA A 339 -8.42 -8.41 33.14
C ALA A 339 -8.57 -9.69 32.27
N GLY A 340 -9.79 -9.94 31.78
CA GLY A 340 -10.12 -11.05 30.88
C GLY A 340 -10.65 -12.33 31.55
N LEU A 341 -10.68 -12.45 32.88
CA LEU A 341 -11.07 -13.69 33.55
C LEU A 341 -12.58 -13.99 33.51
N MET A 342 -13.44 -12.97 33.54
CA MET A 342 -14.90 -13.16 33.64
C MET A 342 -15.60 -13.23 32.27
N VAL A 343 -15.08 -12.56 31.25
CA VAL A 343 -15.76 -12.39 29.96
C VAL A 343 -14.87 -12.84 28.81
N ASN A 344 -14.85 -14.15 28.56
CA ASN A 344 -14.04 -14.73 27.47
C ASN A 344 -14.47 -14.29 26.06
N SER A 345 -15.65 -13.66 25.91
CA SER A 345 -16.15 -13.18 24.61
C SER A 345 -15.26 -12.10 23.99
N PHE A 346 -14.55 -11.30 24.80
CA PHE A 346 -13.62 -10.29 24.29
C PHE A 346 -12.28 -10.86 23.83
N HIS A 347 -12.00 -12.17 23.95
CA HIS A 347 -10.86 -12.77 23.26
C HIS A 347 -11.09 -12.94 21.75
N ILE A 348 -12.35 -12.81 21.31
CA ILE A 348 -12.73 -12.95 19.90
C ILE A 348 -12.73 -11.56 19.24
N PRO A 349 -11.98 -11.37 18.15
CA PRO A 349 -11.78 -10.05 17.55
C PRO A 349 -13.07 -9.45 16.95
N TYR A 350 -13.96 -10.27 16.38
CA TYR A 350 -15.26 -9.76 15.92
C TYR A 350 -16.12 -9.18 17.04
N ALA A 351 -16.12 -9.79 18.24
CA ALA A 351 -16.84 -9.27 19.38
C ALA A 351 -16.22 -7.96 19.90
N ARG A 352 -14.88 -7.83 19.84
CA ARG A 352 -14.18 -6.55 20.09
C ARG A 352 -14.67 -5.49 19.11
N TYR A 353 -14.57 -5.75 17.81
CA TYR A 353 -15.00 -4.83 16.75
C TYR A 353 -16.44 -4.35 16.97
N LEU A 354 -17.38 -5.27 17.20
CA LEU A 354 -18.78 -4.92 17.44
C LEU A 354 -18.91 -4.00 18.65
N SER A 355 -18.19 -4.29 19.74
CA SER A 355 -18.19 -3.46 20.96
C SER A 355 -17.57 -2.08 20.74
N TYR A 356 -16.58 -1.95 19.85
CA TYR A 356 -16.02 -0.65 19.44
C TYR A 356 -16.98 0.14 18.56
N ALA A 357 -17.63 -0.51 17.59
CA ALA A 357 -18.61 0.13 16.73
C ALA A 357 -19.82 0.63 17.54
N THR A 358 -20.27 -0.14 18.53
CA THR A 358 -21.40 0.25 19.41
C THR A 358 -20.99 1.34 20.37
N SER A 359 -19.80 1.26 20.97
CA SER A 359 -19.19 2.34 21.75
C SER A 359 -19.14 3.65 20.96
N TYR A 360 -18.65 3.60 19.72
CA TYR A 360 -18.59 4.78 18.86
C TYR A 360 -19.97 5.34 18.48
N ALA A 361 -20.93 4.46 18.16
CA ALA A 361 -22.30 4.86 17.87
C ALA A 361 -22.95 5.55 19.09
N THR A 362 -22.72 5.04 20.31
CA THR A 362 -23.20 5.70 21.53
C THR A 362 -22.51 7.04 21.78
N PHE A 363 -21.21 7.17 21.48
CA PHE A 363 -20.51 8.45 21.54
C PHE A 363 -21.13 9.49 20.61
N VAL A 364 -21.40 9.13 19.34
CA VAL A 364 -22.07 10.02 18.39
C VAL A 364 -23.49 10.37 18.84
N ALA A 365 -24.24 9.40 19.39
CA ALA A 365 -25.57 9.64 19.94
C ALA A 365 -25.53 10.61 21.15
N CYS A 366 -24.52 10.49 22.03
CA CYS A 366 -24.29 11.42 23.12
C CYS A 366 -23.97 12.84 22.63
N LEU A 367 -23.14 12.98 21.59
CA LEU A 367 -22.87 14.28 20.96
C LEU A 367 -24.14 14.91 20.38
N ALA A 368 -24.96 14.11 19.70
CA ALA A 368 -26.25 14.57 19.20
C ALA A 368 -27.18 14.99 20.35
N PHE A 369 -27.23 14.21 21.44
CA PHE A 369 -28.02 14.54 22.63
C PHE A 369 -27.59 15.87 23.27
N ILE A 370 -26.29 16.13 23.39
CA ILE A 370 -25.77 17.42 23.91
C ILE A 370 -26.26 18.60 23.04
N ARG A 371 -26.40 18.40 21.72
CA ARG A 371 -26.84 19.46 20.81
C ARG A 371 -28.36 19.63 20.72
N PHE A 372 -29.11 18.55 20.77
CA PHE A 372 -30.58 18.58 20.73
C PHE A 372 -31.21 18.86 22.08
N GLY A 373 -30.51 18.61 23.20
CA GLY A 373 -31.02 18.92 24.52
C GLY A 373 -31.16 20.43 24.74
N ASP A 374 -32.26 20.83 25.40
CA ASP A 374 -32.63 22.23 25.56
C ASP A 374 -31.53 23.06 26.23
N LYS A 375 -31.24 24.24 25.66
CA LYS A 375 -30.24 25.17 26.21
C LYS A 375 -30.57 25.67 27.62
N HIS A 376 -31.82 25.55 28.08
CA HIS A 376 -32.21 25.89 29.45
C HIS A 376 -31.84 24.81 30.49
N SER A 377 -31.32 23.65 30.05
CA SER A 377 -30.99 22.51 30.90
C SER A 377 -29.49 22.35 31.21
N HIS A 378 -28.68 23.41 31.05
CA HIS A 378 -27.24 23.39 31.37
C HIS A 378 -26.93 23.13 32.86
N GLY A 379 -27.95 23.10 33.74
CA GLY A 379 -27.84 22.70 35.15
C GLY A 379 -28.36 21.28 35.48
N ASN A 380 -28.88 20.53 34.50
CA ASN A 380 -29.40 19.19 34.75
C ASN A 380 -28.23 18.19 34.91
N ILE A 381 -28.28 17.39 35.98
CA ILE A 381 -27.28 16.35 36.29
C ILE A 381 -27.03 15.44 35.06
N LEU A 382 -28.09 15.13 34.31
CA LEU A 382 -28.00 14.32 33.08
C LEU A 382 -27.08 14.93 32.01
N HIS A 383 -27.18 16.23 31.75
CA HIS A 383 -26.31 16.91 30.79
C HIS A 383 -24.85 16.85 31.21
N ILE A 384 -24.58 17.08 32.51
CA ILE A 384 -23.23 17.01 33.07
C ILE A 384 -22.67 15.57 32.98
N THR A 385 -23.50 14.55 33.23
CA THR A 385 -23.08 13.15 33.09
C THR A 385 -22.77 12.74 31.64
N VAL A 386 -23.53 13.26 30.66
CA VAL A 386 -23.27 12.98 29.25
C VAL A 386 -22.02 13.75 28.77
N GLU A 387 -21.85 15.01 29.18
CA GLU A 387 -20.64 15.79 28.88
C GLU A 387 -19.38 15.13 29.49
N SER A 388 -19.47 14.64 30.72
CA SER A 388 -18.36 13.91 31.37
C SER A 388 -18.06 12.57 30.70
N TYR A 389 -19.08 11.84 30.23
CA TYR A 389 -18.90 10.64 29.41
C TYR A 389 -18.15 10.96 28.11
N VAL A 390 -18.57 11.98 27.36
CA VAL A 390 -17.91 12.40 26.10
C VAL A 390 -16.46 12.83 26.35
N LEU A 391 -16.19 13.55 27.44
CA LEU A 391 -14.83 13.90 27.87
C LEU A 391 -13.97 12.66 28.13
N SER A 392 -14.49 11.71 28.91
CA SER A 392 -13.79 10.45 29.21
C SER A 392 -13.53 9.64 27.94
N TYR A 393 -14.45 9.68 26.98
CA TYR A 393 -14.34 9.02 25.69
C TYR A 393 -13.20 9.60 24.84
N VAL A 394 -13.17 10.93 24.71
CA VAL A 394 -12.11 11.64 23.98
C VAL A 394 -10.76 11.39 24.63
N LEU A 395 -10.67 11.41 25.97
CA LEU A 395 -9.44 11.05 26.68
C LEU A 395 -9.01 9.61 26.36
N GLY A 396 -9.95 8.66 26.35
CA GLY A 396 -9.70 7.28 25.95
C GLY A 396 -9.19 7.16 24.51
N LEU A 397 -9.74 7.94 23.57
CA LEU A 397 -9.24 7.99 22.19
C LEU A 397 -7.83 8.59 22.11
N ILE A 398 -7.52 9.65 22.85
CA ILE A 398 -6.19 10.27 22.89
C ILE A 398 -5.16 9.26 23.40
N VAL A 399 -5.45 8.56 24.51
CA VAL A 399 -4.54 7.56 25.07
C VAL A 399 -4.34 6.40 24.10
N LYS A 400 -5.41 5.91 23.45
CA LYS A 400 -5.30 4.88 22.41
C LYS A 400 -4.41 5.34 21.25
N ALA A 401 -4.65 6.53 20.72
CA ALA A 401 -3.88 7.09 19.61
C ALA A 401 -2.40 7.29 20.00
N PHE A 402 -2.14 7.77 21.21
CA PHE A 402 -0.78 7.95 21.73
C PHE A 402 -0.04 6.62 21.88
N LEU A 403 -0.68 5.58 22.43
CA LEU A 403 -0.07 4.26 22.56
C LEU A 403 0.26 3.65 21.20
N GLU A 404 -0.65 3.74 20.23
CA GLU A 404 -0.41 3.26 18.88
C GLU A 404 0.71 4.04 18.18
N PHE A 405 0.74 5.36 18.35
CA PHE A 405 1.80 6.23 17.82
C PHE A 405 3.17 5.90 18.45
N ALA A 406 3.21 5.68 19.77
CA ALA A 406 4.43 5.34 20.49
C ALA A 406 4.99 3.98 20.08
N GLN A 407 4.13 2.99 19.85
CA GLN A 407 4.52 1.64 19.44
C GLN A 407 4.99 1.57 17.98
N ARG A 408 4.33 2.28 17.06
CA ARG A 408 4.60 2.16 15.61
C ARG A 408 5.63 3.15 15.09
N GLY A 409 5.84 4.26 15.79
CA GLY A 409 6.62 5.39 15.28
C GLY A 409 5.84 6.24 14.26
N ALA A 410 6.35 7.44 13.97
CA ALA A 410 5.62 8.45 13.22
C ALA A 410 5.41 8.12 11.74
N SER A 411 6.39 7.52 11.06
CA SER A 411 6.33 7.23 9.63
C SER A 411 5.22 6.23 9.29
N VAL A 412 5.19 5.10 10.01
CA VAL A 412 4.22 4.01 9.79
C VAL A 412 2.82 4.40 10.29
N TYR A 413 2.74 5.20 11.38
CA TYR A 413 1.44 5.61 11.91
C TYR A 413 0.62 6.48 10.94
N PHE A 414 1.27 7.41 10.25
CA PHE A 414 0.61 8.37 9.36
C PHE A 414 0.45 7.89 7.91
N GLU A 415 0.88 6.66 7.60
CA GLU A 415 0.69 6.06 6.29
C GLU A 415 -0.80 5.88 5.95
N LEU A 416 -1.64 5.64 6.95
CA LEU A 416 -3.07 5.55 6.78
C LEU A 416 -3.75 6.91 6.90
N TRP A 417 -4.50 7.27 5.85
CA TRP A 417 -5.27 8.52 5.80
C TRP A 417 -6.28 8.69 6.96
N TRP A 418 -6.86 7.60 7.46
CA TRP A 418 -7.75 7.65 8.63
C TRP A 418 -7.03 8.09 9.91
N ARG A 419 -5.72 7.88 10.01
CA ARG A 419 -4.92 8.32 11.16
C ARG A 419 -4.68 9.82 11.14
N TRP A 420 -4.50 10.40 9.96
CA TRP A 420 -4.57 11.86 9.78
C TRP A 420 -5.94 12.41 10.16
N PHE A 421 -7.02 11.75 9.72
CA PHE A 421 -8.37 12.15 10.08
C PHE A 421 -8.59 12.11 11.60
N ASP A 422 -8.18 11.04 12.28
CA ASP A 422 -8.26 10.91 13.73
C ASP A 422 -7.45 12.00 14.44
N PHE A 423 -6.26 12.33 13.95
CA PHE A 423 -5.45 13.40 14.51
C PHE A 423 -6.16 14.76 14.43
N VAL A 424 -6.75 15.11 13.28
CA VAL A 424 -7.54 16.34 13.12
C VAL A 424 -8.77 16.34 14.02
N LEU A 425 -9.48 15.21 14.09
CA LEU A 425 -10.65 15.05 14.96
C LEU A 425 -10.28 15.30 16.44
N LEU A 426 -9.22 14.66 16.93
CA LEU A 426 -8.75 14.82 18.30
C LEU A 426 -8.26 16.23 18.58
N TYR A 427 -7.54 16.84 17.64
CA TYR A 427 -7.11 18.24 17.74
C TYR A 427 -8.28 19.20 17.93
N VAL A 428 -9.33 19.07 17.10
CA VAL A 428 -10.52 19.93 17.20
C VAL A 428 -11.25 19.74 18.53
N PHE A 429 -11.33 18.50 19.05
CA PHE A 429 -11.89 18.25 20.38
C PHE A 429 -11.05 18.88 21.50
N VAL A 430 -9.72 18.77 21.47
CA VAL A 430 -8.83 19.37 22.47
C VAL A 430 -8.99 20.90 22.47
N VAL A 431 -8.99 21.53 21.30
CA VAL A 431 -9.20 22.98 21.18
C VAL A 431 -10.58 23.39 21.72
N ALA A 432 -11.63 22.64 21.39
CA ALA A 432 -12.96 22.89 21.92
C ALA A 432 -12.97 22.84 23.46
N TYR A 433 -12.37 21.82 24.07
CA TYR A 433 -12.31 21.72 25.53
C TYR A 433 -11.46 22.80 26.20
N ILE A 434 -10.37 23.24 25.56
CA ILE A 434 -9.59 24.38 26.03
C ILE A 434 -10.48 25.64 26.03
N CYS A 435 -11.19 25.92 24.94
CA CYS A 435 -12.13 27.05 24.86
C CYS A 435 -13.25 26.94 25.90
N ARG A 436 -13.77 25.74 26.14
CA ARG A 436 -14.78 25.45 27.17
C ARG A 436 -14.25 25.78 28.57
N SER A 437 -13.03 25.36 28.88
CA SER A 437 -12.41 25.64 30.18
C SER A 437 -12.18 27.13 30.38
N ALA A 438 -11.68 27.84 29.35
CA ALA A 438 -11.51 29.29 29.38
C ALA A 438 -12.84 30.01 29.61
N ALA A 439 -13.93 29.56 28.98
CA ALA A 439 -15.26 30.12 29.20
C ALA A 439 -15.78 29.94 30.64
N VAL A 440 -15.35 28.88 31.34
CA VAL A 440 -15.69 28.66 32.77
C VAL A 440 -14.86 29.58 33.67
N PHE A 441 -13.58 29.80 33.36
CA PHE A 441 -12.69 30.65 34.14
C PHE A 441 -13.00 32.15 33.99
N SER A 442 -13.42 32.58 32.80
CA SER A 442 -13.84 33.95 32.52
C SER A 442 -15.32 34.00 32.10
N PRO A 443 -16.26 33.78 33.04
CA PRO A 443 -17.68 33.78 32.71
C PRO A 443 -18.14 35.19 32.35
N MET A 444 -18.82 35.32 31.22
CA MET A 444 -19.50 36.56 30.85
C MET A 444 -20.71 36.82 31.76
N PRO A 445 -21.05 38.09 32.04
CA PRO A 445 -22.17 38.42 32.91
C PRO A 445 -23.49 37.86 32.36
N ALA A 446 -24.21 37.10 33.20
CA ALA A 446 -25.41 36.34 32.83
C ALA A 446 -26.55 37.19 32.22
N ASN A 447 -26.55 38.51 32.46
CA ASN A 447 -27.59 39.43 32.00
C ASN A 447 -27.36 39.97 30.57
N LEU A 448 -26.19 39.68 29.95
CA LEU A 448 -25.88 40.19 28.61
C LEU A 448 -26.38 39.22 27.53
N SER A 449 -27.29 39.71 26.68
CA SER A 449 -27.80 38.91 25.57
C SER A 449 -26.68 38.56 24.57
N ARG A 450 -26.73 37.34 24.02
CA ARG A 450 -25.71 36.75 23.13
C ARG A 450 -25.30 37.62 21.94
N LYS A 451 -26.18 38.51 21.48
CA LYS A 451 -25.92 39.43 20.36
C LYS A 451 -24.83 40.46 20.67
N HIS A 452 -24.57 40.75 21.94
CA HIS A 452 -23.61 41.75 22.40
C HIS A 452 -22.31 41.12 22.91
N TRP A 453 -22.12 39.82 22.74
CA TRP A 453 -20.89 39.14 23.15
C TRP A 453 -19.72 39.56 22.25
N VAL A 454 -18.51 39.53 22.82
CA VAL A 454 -17.29 39.82 22.07
C VAL A 454 -17.12 38.77 20.96
N PRO A 455 -16.74 39.14 19.71
CA PRO A 455 -16.65 38.20 18.60
C PRO A 455 -15.74 36.98 18.84
N TYR A 456 -14.71 37.13 19.67
CA TYR A 456 -13.72 36.10 20.00
C TYR A 456 -13.91 35.51 21.40
N ASP A 457 -15.11 35.62 21.96
CA ASP A 457 -15.43 35.04 23.27
C ASP A 457 -15.18 33.51 23.29
N PRO A 458 -14.47 32.96 24.31
CA PRO A 458 -14.16 31.53 24.37
C PRO A 458 -15.38 30.62 24.30
N ALA A 459 -16.56 31.07 24.74
CA ALA A 459 -17.79 30.29 24.62
C ALA A 459 -18.27 30.17 23.15
N LEU A 460 -18.15 31.24 22.35
CA LEU A 460 -18.46 31.20 20.91
C LEU A 460 -17.48 30.30 20.16
N LEU A 461 -16.18 30.42 20.47
CA LEU A 461 -15.16 29.56 19.89
C LEU A 461 -15.40 28.09 20.23
N TYR A 462 -15.75 27.79 21.48
CA TYR A 462 -16.16 26.44 21.89
C TYR A 462 -17.31 25.92 21.04
N GLU A 463 -18.38 26.69 20.84
CA GLU A 463 -19.52 26.23 20.05
C GLU A 463 -19.17 25.95 18.59
N ILE A 464 -18.27 26.75 18.00
CA ILE A 464 -17.76 26.56 16.63
C ILE A 464 -16.94 25.27 16.55
N PHE A 465 -15.91 25.13 17.38
CA PHE A 465 -15.03 23.95 17.36
C PHE A 465 -15.77 22.67 17.77
N PHE A 466 -16.66 22.74 18.75
CA PHE A 466 -17.50 21.61 19.12
C PHE A 466 -18.47 21.23 17.99
N GLY A 467 -19.00 22.20 17.23
CA GLY A 467 -19.80 21.93 16.03
C GLY A 467 -19.00 21.21 14.93
N MET A 468 -17.78 21.67 14.68
CA MET A 468 -16.84 21.00 13.78
C MET A 468 -16.47 19.59 14.26
N ALA A 469 -16.27 19.40 15.57
CA ALA A 469 -15.98 18.11 16.15
C ALA A 469 -17.16 17.13 15.99
N CYS A 470 -18.40 17.59 16.16
CA CYS A 470 -19.60 16.79 15.90
C CYS A 470 -19.68 16.34 14.43
N LEU A 471 -19.42 17.26 13.49
CA LEU A 471 -19.40 16.96 12.04
C LEU A 471 -18.36 15.88 11.71
N LEU A 472 -17.11 16.08 12.16
CA LEU A 472 -16.02 15.13 11.91
C LEU A 472 -16.28 13.79 12.61
N SER A 473 -16.89 13.78 13.79
CA SER A 473 -17.28 12.54 14.47
C SER A 473 -18.34 11.75 13.69
N PHE A 474 -19.32 12.44 13.11
CA PHE A 474 -20.32 11.76 12.29
C PHE A 474 -19.69 11.21 11.00
N TRP A 475 -18.80 11.97 10.36
CA TRP A 475 -18.04 11.50 9.19
C TRP A 475 -17.25 10.22 9.53
N ARG A 476 -16.57 10.18 10.67
CA ARG A 476 -15.75 9.04 11.09
C ARG A 476 -16.52 7.70 11.11
N VAL A 477 -17.86 7.70 11.20
CA VAL A 477 -18.69 6.48 11.08
C VAL A 477 -18.40 5.71 9.79
N PHE A 478 -18.02 6.38 8.70
CA PHE A 478 -17.63 5.73 7.44
C PHE A 478 -16.49 4.71 7.61
N TYR A 479 -15.64 4.84 8.62
CA TYR A 479 -14.61 3.83 8.92
C TYR A 479 -15.19 2.47 9.26
N PHE A 480 -16.26 2.41 10.06
CA PHE A 480 -16.91 1.15 10.40
C PHE A 480 -17.70 0.61 9.20
N LEU A 481 -18.27 1.50 8.39
CA LEU A 481 -18.96 1.11 7.15
C LEU A 481 -18.01 0.51 6.11
N GLN A 482 -16.70 0.79 6.17
CA GLN A 482 -15.70 0.21 5.26
C GLN A 482 -15.60 -1.31 5.31
N LEU A 483 -15.97 -1.92 6.44
CA LEU A 483 -15.95 -3.37 6.56
C LEU A 483 -17.06 -4.04 5.72
N HIS A 484 -18.12 -3.31 5.37
CA HIS A 484 -19.20 -3.82 4.51
C HIS A 484 -18.79 -3.78 3.03
N ARG A 485 -19.00 -4.86 2.28
CA ARG A 485 -18.49 -4.98 0.90
C ARG A 485 -19.00 -3.88 -0.03
N THR A 486 -20.29 -3.55 0.02
CA THR A 486 -20.90 -2.58 -0.92
C THR A 486 -20.57 -1.12 -0.58
N LEU A 487 -20.54 -0.78 0.71
CA LEU A 487 -20.30 0.59 1.16
C LEU A 487 -18.81 0.88 1.21
N GLY A 488 -18.02 -0.08 1.69
CA GLY A 488 -16.59 0.10 1.88
C GLY A 488 -15.82 0.29 0.60
N SER A 489 -16.14 -0.48 -0.43
CA SER A 489 -15.48 -0.30 -1.71
C SER A 489 -15.77 1.06 -2.34
N THR A 490 -17.02 1.52 -2.26
CA THR A 490 -17.42 2.87 -2.70
C THR A 490 -16.67 3.97 -1.93
N VAL A 491 -16.54 3.85 -0.60
CA VAL A 491 -15.81 4.83 0.20
C VAL A 491 -14.32 4.85 -0.16
N ILE A 492 -13.72 3.67 -0.36
CA ILE A 492 -12.30 3.54 -0.72
C ILE A 492 -12.03 4.10 -2.12
N SER A 493 -12.90 3.81 -3.10
CA SER A 493 -12.75 4.33 -4.46
C SER A 493 -12.86 5.85 -4.50
N ILE A 494 -13.83 6.43 -3.79
CA ILE A 494 -13.95 7.88 -3.62
C ILE A 494 -12.66 8.44 -3.01
N GLY A 495 -12.14 7.84 -1.94
CA GLY A 495 -10.91 8.28 -1.27
C GLY A 495 -9.70 8.32 -2.20
N ARG A 496 -9.56 7.35 -3.12
CA ARG A 496 -8.48 7.31 -4.12
C ARG A 496 -8.63 8.42 -5.16
N CYS A 497 -9.86 8.76 -5.54
CA CYS A 497 -10.14 9.85 -6.49
C CYS A 497 -9.87 11.25 -5.91
N VAL A 498 -9.91 11.43 -4.58
CA VAL A 498 -9.71 12.75 -3.93
C VAL A 498 -8.36 13.38 -4.26
N SER A 499 -7.29 12.60 -4.46
CA SER A 499 -5.97 13.14 -4.80
C SER A 499 -5.99 13.91 -6.13
N GLN A 500 -6.74 13.43 -7.11
CA GLN A 500 -6.91 14.11 -8.40
C GLN A 500 -7.73 15.38 -8.27
N VAL A 501 -8.78 15.33 -7.44
CA VAL A 501 -9.62 16.49 -7.11
C VAL A 501 -8.80 17.59 -6.41
N PHE A 502 -7.84 17.23 -5.55
CA PHE A 502 -6.96 18.20 -4.91
C PHE A 502 -6.08 18.95 -5.91
N ASN A 503 -5.44 18.25 -6.85
CA ASN A 503 -4.64 18.87 -7.91
C ASN A 503 -5.48 19.85 -8.74
N TYR A 504 -6.73 19.51 -9.01
CA TYR A 504 -7.69 20.41 -9.65
C TYR A 504 -7.98 21.66 -8.82
N PHE A 505 -8.23 21.53 -7.51
CA PHE A 505 -8.45 22.68 -6.63
C PHE A 505 -7.26 23.65 -6.60
N VAL A 506 -6.02 23.16 -6.76
CA VAL A 506 -4.83 24.01 -6.89
C VAL A 506 -4.88 24.84 -8.18
N ILE A 507 -5.22 24.23 -9.32
CA ILE A 507 -5.38 24.93 -10.60
C ILE A 507 -6.51 25.97 -10.50
N LEU A 508 -7.66 25.57 -9.93
CA LEU A 508 -8.80 26.46 -9.72
C LEU A 508 -8.42 27.64 -8.83
N PHE A 509 -7.66 27.41 -7.75
CA PHE A 509 -7.20 28.46 -6.85
C PHE A 509 -6.37 29.52 -7.57
N VAL A 510 -5.40 29.12 -8.41
CA VAL A 510 -4.57 30.05 -9.20
C VAL A 510 -5.44 30.92 -10.11
N ILE A 511 -6.44 30.30 -10.76
CA ILE A 511 -7.33 30.98 -11.70
C ILE A 511 -8.25 31.96 -10.95
N VAL A 512 -8.94 31.50 -9.90
CA VAL A 512 -9.79 32.37 -9.07
C VAL A 512 -8.98 33.54 -8.52
N PHE A 513 -7.74 33.31 -8.08
CA PHE A 513 -6.86 34.35 -7.59
C PHE A 513 -6.52 35.38 -8.67
N ALA A 514 -6.14 34.95 -9.88
CA ALA A 514 -5.84 35.83 -11.00
C ALA A 514 -7.05 36.69 -11.42
N PHE A 515 -8.23 36.08 -11.54
CA PHE A 515 -9.47 36.81 -11.85
C PHE A 515 -9.88 37.76 -10.71
N THR A 516 -9.66 37.37 -9.45
CA THR A 516 -9.91 38.25 -8.30
C THR A 516 -9.03 39.50 -8.37
N LEU A 517 -7.74 39.36 -8.73
CA LEU A 517 -6.87 40.52 -8.92
C LEU A 517 -7.35 41.42 -10.07
N GLY A 518 -7.77 40.84 -11.20
CA GLY A 518 -8.37 41.60 -12.30
C GLY A 518 -9.65 42.35 -11.89
N MET A 519 -10.54 41.70 -11.15
CA MET A 519 -11.80 42.31 -10.71
C MET A 519 -11.59 43.37 -9.62
N THR A 520 -10.71 43.11 -8.65
CA THR A 520 -10.40 44.08 -7.58
C THR A 520 -9.67 45.31 -8.11
N THR A 521 -8.87 45.19 -9.16
CA THR A 521 -8.23 46.36 -9.80
C THR A 521 -9.21 47.21 -10.59
N ILE A 522 -10.17 46.61 -11.30
CA ILE A 522 -11.20 47.35 -12.06
C ILE A 522 -12.27 47.95 -11.15
N LEU A 523 -12.75 47.20 -10.15
CA LEU A 523 -13.85 47.60 -9.29
C LEU A 523 -13.40 48.30 -8.00
N GLY A 524 -12.12 48.19 -7.63
CA GLY A 524 -11.55 48.82 -6.43
C GLY A 524 -11.81 50.34 -6.31
N PRO A 525 -11.62 51.13 -7.39
CA PRO A 525 -11.89 52.57 -7.36
C PRO A 525 -13.35 52.96 -7.12
N TYR A 526 -14.30 52.06 -7.41
CA TYR A 526 -15.74 52.31 -7.25
C TYR A 526 -16.28 51.89 -5.87
N THR A 527 -15.42 51.37 -4.99
CA THR A 527 -15.82 50.90 -3.66
C THR A 527 -16.42 52.03 -2.81
N GLY A 528 -17.62 51.78 -2.27
CA GLY A 528 -18.35 52.75 -1.43
C GLY A 528 -19.18 53.80 -2.19
N ALA A 529 -19.22 53.75 -3.53
CA ALA A 529 -20.08 54.61 -4.32
C ALA A 529 -21.57 54.38 -4.01
N ARG A 530 -22.33 55.48 -3.92
CA ARG A 530 -23.77 55.51 -3.64
C ARG A 530 -24.46 56.39 -4.65
N GLU A 531 -25.54 55.86 -5.19
CA GLU A 531 -26.51 56.61 -5.95
C GLU A 531 -27.74 56.84 -5.05
N VAL A 532 -28.05 58.11 -4.80
CA VAL A 532 -29.20 58.55 -3.99
C VAL A 532 -30.16 59.23 -4.95
N GLU A 533 -31.17 58.50 -5.43
CA GLU A 533 -32.23 59.11 -6.24
C GLU A 533 -33.21 59.89 -5.32
N ASP A 534 -33.19 61.22 -5.39
CA ASP A 534 -34.02 62.11 -4.55
C ASP A 534 -35.55 61.93 -4.75
N VAL A 535 -35.98 61.26 -5.83
CA VAL A 535 -37.40 61.14 -6.22
C VAL A 535 -38.01 59.78 -5.86
N SER A 536 -37.19 58.73 -5.63
CA SER A 536 -37.67 57.35 -5.45
C SER A 536 -37.28 56.72 -4.10
N PHE A 537 -36.54 57.44 -3.25
CA PHE A 537 -36.03 56.96 -1.95
C PHE A 537 -35.29 55.61 -2.04
N ARG A 538 -34.74 55.26 -3.23
CA ARG A 538 -33.88 54.08 -3.41
C ARG A 538 -32.42 54.50 -3.31
N ASN A 539 -31.75 54.01 -2.27
CA ASN A 539 -30.31 54.12 -2.11
C ASN A 539 -29.66 52.89 -2.72
N LYS A 540 -29.14 52.98 -3.94
CA LYS A 540 -28.37 51.90 -4.55
C LYS A 540 -26.91 52.09 -4.14
N LYS A 541 -26.43 51.26 -3.21
CA LYS A 541 -25.01 51.23 -2.80
C LYS A 541 -24.32 50.10 -3.57
N MET A 542 -23.14 50.37 -4.13
CA MET A 542 -22.28 49.31 -4.66
C MET A 542 -21.92 48.32 -3.55
N GLU A 543 -22.07 47.03 -3.83
CA GLU A 543 -21.78 45.97 -2.87
C GLU A 543 -20.26 45.87 -2.62
N ASP A 544 -19.83 45.69 -1.37
CA ASP A 544 -18.40 45.68 -0.99
C ASP A 544 -17.68 44.36 -1.35
N THR A 545 -18.12 43.72 -2.44
CA THR A 545 -17.77 42.37 -2.89
C THR A 545 -16.32 42.28 -3.34
N PHE A 546 -15.87 43.23 -4.18
CA PHE A 546 -14.52 43.27 -4.76
C PHE A 546 -13.61 44.33 -4.14
N ASN A 547 -13.92 44.78 -2.92
CA ASN A 547 -13.08 45.75 -2.20
C ASN A 547 -11.77 45.11 -1.72
N THR A 548 -11.82 43.85 -1.30
CA THR A 548 -10.63 43.11 -0.87
C THR A 548 -10.47 41.83 -1.67
N VAL A 549 -9.23 41.41 -1.89
CA VAL A 549 -8.90 40.15 -2.57
C VAL A 549 -9.60 38.97 -1.90
N PHE A 550 -9.62 38.91 -0.57
CA PHE A 550 -10.28 37.81 0.13
C PHE A 550 -11.80 37.76 -0.11
N ARG A 551 -12.50 38.90 -0.09
CA ARG A 551 -13.94 38.96 -0.38
C ARG A 551 -14.25 38.68 -1.85
N GLY A 552 -13.42 39.19 -2.75
CA GLY A 552 -13.55 38.93 -4.19
C GLY A 552 -13.36 37.45 -4.49
N MET A 553 -12.35 36.81 -3.91
CA MET A 553 -12.11 35.37 -4.01
C MET A 553 -13.29 34.56 -3.47
N LYS A 554 -13.81 34.93 -2.28
CA LYS A 554 -15.03 34.31 -1.72
C LYS A 554 -16.22 34.46 -2.67
N SER A 555 -16.41 35.63 -3.26
CA SER A 555 -17.53 35.89 -4.17
C SER A 555 -17.41 35.11 -5.48
N LEU A 556 -16.24 35.07 -6.11
CA LEU A 556 -16.02 34.27 -7.32
C LEU A 556 -16.15 32.77 -7.05
N LEU A 557 -15.75 32.31 -5.86
CA LEU A 557 -15.98 30.92 -5.43
C LEU A 557 -17.47 30.60 -5.31
N TRP A 558 -18.28 31.48 -4.72
CA TRP A 558 -19.75 31.31 -4.73
C TRP A 558 -20.34 31.48 -6.13
N GLY A 559 -19.71 32.30 -6.97
CA GLY A 559 -20.01 32.43 -8.40
C GLY A 559 -19.85 31.11 -9.15
N PHE A 560 -18.81 30.33 -8.85
CA PHE A 560 -18.64 28.98 -9.43
C PHE A 560 -19.85 28.07 -9.18
N PHE A 561 -20.56 28.24 -8.06
CA PHE A 561 -21.81 27.52 -7.75
C PHE A 561 -23.09 28.23 -8.24
N GLY A 562 -22.96 29.30 -9.03
CA GLY A 562 -24.07 30.08 -9.56
C GLY A 562 -24.74 31.03 -8.57
N GLN A 563 -24.14 31.30 -7.40
CA GLN A 563 -24.74 32.15 -6.36
C GLN A 563 -24.35 33.63 -6.44
N MET A 564 -23.58 34.04 -7.45
CA MET A 564 -23.19 35.43 -7.63
C MET A 564 -24.29 36.21 -8.35
N SER A 565 -24.89 37.18 -7.65
CA SER A 565 -25.91 38.06 -8.21
C SER A 565 -25.32 39.10 -9.16
N SER A 566 -26.11 39.52 -10.15
CA SER A 566 -25.76 40.65 -11.03
C SER A 566 -25.53 41.96 -10.25
N SER A 567 -26.20 42.13 -9.11
CA SER A 567 -26.01 43.29 -8.22
C SER A 567 -24.62 43.38 -7.59
N SER A 568 -23.88 42.27 -7.54
CA SER A 568 -22.60 42.19 -6.82
C SER A 568 -21.41 42.74 -7.61
N TYR A 569 -21.58 42.99 -8.91
CA TYR A 569 -20.56 43.56 -9.79
C TYR A 569 -21.07 44.76 -10.62
N ASP A 570 -22.32 45.18 -10.41
CA ASP A 570 -22.88 46.35 -11.08
C ASP A 570 -22.15 47.62 -10.62
N VAL A 571 -21.60 48.37 -11.58
CA VAL A 571 -20.83 49.59 -11.30
C VAL A 571 -21.80 50.72 -11.06
N VAL A 572 -21.93 51.12 -9.80
CA VAL A 572 -22.72 52.29 -9.40
C VAL A 572 -21.78 53.47 -9.26
N VAL A 573 -22.08 54.57 -9.95
CA VAL A 573 -21.29 55.80 -9.89
C VAL A 573 -22.17 56.87 -9.25
N GLY A 574 -21.64 57.59 -8.27
CA GLY A 574 -22.40 58.64 -7.60
C GLY A 574 -22.64 59.86 -8.48
N HIS A 575 -23.50 60.77 -8.02
CA HIS A 575 -23.72 62.06 -8.68
C HIS A 575 -22.47 62.94 -8.65
N SER A 576 -22.16 63.59 -9.78
CA SER A 576 -21.06 64.56 -9.91
C SER A 576 -21.41 65.95 -9.34
N GLY A 577 -22.22 66.01 -8.27
CA GLY A 577 -22.68 67.23 -7.60
C GLY A 577 -24.17 67.18 -7.20
N ARG A 578 -24.63 68.12 -6.34
CA ARG A 578 -26.01 68.17 -5.79
C ARG A 578 -27.15 68.26 -6.83
N TYR A 579 -26.84 68.52 -8.11
CA TYR A 579 -27.83 68.68 -9.20
C TYR A 579 -27.41 68.02 -10.52
N ALA A 580 -26.38 67.16 -10.53
CA ALA A 580 -25.87 66.53 -11.74
C ALA A 580 -26.42 65.10 -11.91
N LYS A 581 -26.74 64.71 -13.16
CA LYS A 581 -27.12 63.32 -13.49
C LYS A 581 -26.00 62.35 -13.10
N SER A 582 -26.38 61.14 -12.71
CA SER A 582 -25.47 60.02 -12.48
C SER A 582 -24.59 59.78 -13.72
N ASN A 583 -23.28 59.69 -13.51
CA ASN A 583 -22.31 59.45 -14.60
C ASN A 583 -22.09 57.95 -14.75
N GLU A 584 -22.69 57.30 -15.75
CA GLU A 584 -22.48 55.88 -15.96
C GLU A 584 -21.13 55.59 -16.65
N HIS A 585 -20.23 54.88 -15.97
CA HIS A 585 -18.99 54.38 -16.58
C HIS A 585 -19.24 53.05 -17.31
N TYR A 586 -19.87 53.15 -18.49
CA TYR A 586 -20.22 52.00 -19.33
C TYR A 586 -19.01 51.12 -19.70
N VAL A 587 -17.85 51.73 -19.99
CA VAL A 587 -16.62 50.98 -20.35
C VAL A 587 -16.18 50.05 -19.23
N THR A 588 -16.14 50.54 -17.99
CA THR A 588 -15.73 49.71 -16.84
C THR A 588 -16.78 48.68 -16.47
N LYS A 589 -18.07 48.99 -16.64
CA LYS A 589 -19.16 48.02 -16.46
C LYS A 589 -19.03 46.85 -17.43
N TYR A 590 -18.89 47.12 -18.73
CA TYR A 590 -18.71 46.08 -19.74
C TYR A 590 -17.39 45.32 -19.57
N ALA A 591 -16.31 45.98 -19.12
CA ALA A 591 -15.05 45.30 -18.84
C ALA A 591 -15.18 44.31 -17.66
N ALA A 592 -15.87 44.69 -16.58
CA ALA A 592 -16.13 43.82 -15.43
C ALA A 592 -17.07 42.66 -15.80
N GLU A 593 -18.14 42.94 -16.55
CA GLU A 593 -19.04 41.91 -17.10
C GLU A 593 -18.29 40.93 -18.01
N GLY A 594 -17.45 41.45 -18.91
CA GLY A 594 -16.63 40.64 -19.81
C GLY A 594 -15.66 39.73 -19.06
N LEU A 595 -15.02 40.21 -17.99
CA LEU A 595 -14.14 39.38 -17.15
C LEU A 595 -14.90 38.29 -16.40
N ILE A 596 -16.12 38.56 -15.93
CA ILE A 596 -16.97 37.55 -15.28
C ILE A 596 -17.43 36.50 -16.30
N VAL A 597 -17.83 36.90 -17.51
CA VAL A 597 -18.18 35.96 -18.59
C VAL A 597 -16.97 35.10 -18.95
N LEU A 598 -15.79 35.71 -19.08
CA LEU A 598 -14.56 34.97 -19.35
C LEU A 598 -14.22 34.00 -18.21
N TYR A 599 -14.40 34.42 -16.95
CA TYR A 599 -14.24 33.55 -15.78
C TYR A 599 -15.17 32.33 -15.85
N TYR A 600 -16.45 32.51 -16.19
CA TYR A 600 -17.39 31.39 -16.35
C TYR A 600 -17.04 30.47 -17.52
N LEU A 601 -16.57 31.03 -18.65
CA LEU A 601 -16.12 30.23 -19.78
C LEU A 601 -14.91 29.37 -19.39
N VAL A 602 -13.92 29.96 -18.74
CA VAL A 602 -12.73 29.23 -18.28
C VAL A 602 -13.09 28.21 -17.21
N THR A 603 -13.81 28.59 -16.16
CA THR A 603 -14.06 27.70 -15.01
C THR A 603 -15.17 26.67 -15.25
N VAL A 604 -16.36 27.11 -15.65
CA VAL A 604 -17.53 26.22 -15.76
C VAL A 604 -17.53 25.46 -17.08
N ILE A 605 -17.23 26.12 -18.22
CA ILE A 605 -17.31 25.45 -19.52
C ILE A 605 -16.07 24.58 -19.78
N THR A 606 -14.86 25.07 -19.48
CA THR A 606 -13.65 24.28 -19.79
C THR A 606 -13.18 23.43 -18.61
N LEU A 607 -12.92 24.02 -17.45
CA LEU A 607 -12.25 23.33 -16.35
C LEU A 607 -13.12 22.30 -15.64
N LEU A 608 -14.39 22.61 -15.39
CA LEU A 608 -15.31 21.64 -14.77
C LEU A 608 -15.50 20.41 -15.67
N ASN A 609 -15.65 20.60 -16.99
CA ASN A 609 -15.78 19.50 -17.93
C ASN A 609 -14.49 18.66 -18.02
N LEU A 610 -13.32 19.31 -18.02
CA LEU A 610 -12.03 18.61 -17.97
C LEU A 610 -11.88 17.82 -16.66
N MET A 611 -12.25 18.40 -15.52
CA MET A 611 -12.23 17.73 -14.21
C MET A 611 -13.10 16.48 -14.22
N ILE A 612 -14.33 16.58 -14.73
CA ILE A 612 -15.24 15.43 -14.84
C ILE A 612 -14.60 14.33 -15.69
N SER A 613 -14.02 14.67 -16.85
CA SER A 613 -13.36 13.70 -17.71
C SER A 613 -12.19 12.98 -17.03
N LEU A 614 -11.32 13.72 -16.32
CA LEU A 614 -10.20 13.15 -15.58
C LEU A 614 -10.66 12.29 -14.40
N LEU A 615 -11.74 12.70 -13.72
CA LEU A 615 -12.33 11.95 -12.62
C LEU A 615 -12.96 10.64 -13.11
N VAL A 616 -13.62 10.63 -14.27
CA VAL A 616 -14.17 9.40 -14.88
C VAL A 616 -13.05 8.43 -15.23
N LYS A 617 -12.00 8.89 -15.94
CA LYS A 617 -10.85 8.03 -16.28
C LYS A 617 -10.21 7.43 -15.03
N LYS A 618 -10.02 8.23 -13.98
CA LYS A 618 -9.43 7.76 -12.72
C LYS A 618 -10.39 6.88 -11.92
N GLY A 619 -11.71 7.12 -12.04
CA GLY A 619 -12.74 6.26 -11.50
C GLY A 619 -12.65 4.85 -12.08
N ASP A 620 -12.53 4.73 -13.41
CA ASP A 620 -12.43 3.44 -14.09
C ASP A 620 -11.18 2.65 -13.65
N GLU A 621 -10.00 3.29 -13.63
CA GLU A 621 -8.74 2.67 -13.15
C GLU A 621 -8.83 2.17 -11.70
N VAL A 622 -9.57 2.89 -10.84
CA VAL A 622 -9.77 2.53 -9.43
C VAL A 622 -10.80 1.41 -9.27
N LEU A 623 -11.83 1.37 -10.12
CA LEU A 623 -12.86 0.33 -10.11
C LEU A 623 -12.29 -1.03 -10.53
N GLU A 624 -11.36 -1.07 -11.49
CA GLU A 624 -10.66 -2.30 -11.88
C GLU A 624 -9.94 -2.98 -10.70
N ASN A 625 -9.43 -2.19 -9.75
CA ASN A 625 -8.69 -2.66 -8.58
C ASN A 625 -9.52 -2.65 -7.28
N GLU A 626 -10.82 -2.41 -7.36
CA GLU A 626 -11.72 -2.19 -6.21
C GLU A 626 -11.68 -3.35 -5.20
N ASP A 627 -11.74 -4.59 -5.70
CA ASP A 627 -11.77 -5.78 -4.88
C ASP A 627 -10.47 -5.99 -4.08
N VAL A 628 -9.34 -5.72 -4.72
CA VAL A 628 -8.01 -5.85 -4.11
C VAL A 628 -7.84 -4.80 -3.01
N GLU A 629 -8.20 -3.55 -3.30
CA GLU A 629 -8.13 -2.43 -2.36
C GLU A 629 -9.06 -2.59 -1.15
N TRP A 630 -10.29 -3.08 -1.39
CA TRP A 630 -11.24 -3.35 -0.31
C TRP A 630 -10.73 -4.47 0.61
N LYS A 631 -10.26 -5.59 0.03
CA LYS A 631 -9.69 -6.71 0.81
C LYS A 631 -8.45 -6.27 1.59
N TYR A 632 -7.56 -5.49 0.99
CA TYR A 632 -6.39 -4.90 1.66
C TYR A 632 -6.80 -4.06 2.87
N THR A 633 -7.72 -3.12 2.68
CA THR A 633 -8.23 -2.25 3.76
C THR A 633 -8.90 -3.07 4.86
N ARG A 634 -9.63 -4.13 4.51
CA ARG A 634 -10.24 -5.06 5.45
C ARG A 634 -9.19 -5.78 6.32
N VAL A 635 -8.08 -6.25 5.75
CA VAL A 635 -6.99 -6.87 6.52
C VAL A 635 -6.39 -5.88 7.50
N HIS A 636 -6.19 -4.63 7.06
CA HIS A 636 -5.68 -3.59 7.93
C HIS A 636 -6.59 -3.35 9.14
N ILE A 637 -7.92 -3.27 8.93
CA ILE A 637 -8.90 -3.13 10.01
C ILE A 637 -8.84 -4.35 10.94
N TYR A 638 -8.72 -5.58 10.41
CA TYR A 638 -8.64 -6.80 11.22
C TYR A 638 -7.43 -6.81 12.16
N MET A 639 -6.27 -6.40 11.66
CA MET A 639 -5.05 -6.35 12.46
C MET A 639 -5.14 -5.42 13.67
N GLU A 640 -5.97 -4.37 13.62
CA GLU A 640 -6.17 -3.46 14.76
C GLU A 640 -6.87 -4.16 15.94
N TYR A 641 -7.76 -5.12 15.68
CA TYR A 641 -8.54 -5.81 16.71
C TYR A 641 -7.95 -7.17 17.13
N PHE A 642 -6.95 -7.68 16.41
CA PHE A 642 -6.21 -8.87 16.83
C PHE A 642 -5.29 -8.60 18.03
N LYS A 643 -4.81 -7.37 18.21
CA LYS A 643 -4.01 -6.98 19.39
C LYS A 643 -4.85 -7.05 20.67
N ASP A 644 -4.36 -7.77 21.67
CA ASP A 644 -5.02 -7.90 22.98
C ASP A 644 -5.00 -6.60 23.80
N THR A 645 -4.03 -5.71 23.55
CA THR A 645 -3.97 -4.37 24.16
C THR A 645 -5.18 -3.51 23.80
N SER A 646 -5.83 -3.79 22.66
CA SER A 646 -7.04 -3.12 22.19
C SER A 646 -8.33 -3.83 22.60
N ALA A 647 -8.31 -4.76 23.57
CA ALA A 647 -9.48 -5.60 23.88
C ALA A 647 -10.74 -4.83 24.29
N VAL A 648 -10.61 -3.64 24.90
CA VAL A 648 -11.72 -2.89 25.48
C VAL A 648 -11.89 -1.53 24.78
N PRO A 649 -13.11 -1.15 24.35
CA PRO A 649 -13.35 0.13 23.71
C PRO A 649 -13.26 1.34 24.66
N PRO A 650 -12.95 2.55 24.16
CA PRO A 650 -13.12 3.79 24.92
C PRO A 650 -14.55 3.94 25.45
N PRO A 651 -14.75 4.53 26.65
CA PRO A 651 -13.76 5.09 27.58
C PRO A 651 -13.12 4.05 28.54
N PHE A 652 -13.61 2.81 28.54
CA PHE A 652 -13.20 1.77 29.51
C PHE A 652 -11.75 1.31 29.32
N ASN A 653 -11.12 1.63 28.18
CA ASN A 653 -9.70 1.42 27.95
C ASN A 653 -8.81 2.14 28.99
N LEU A 654 -9.24 3.30 29.52
CA LEU A 654 -8.53 4.01 30.58
C LEU A 654 -8.43 3.16 31.85
N VAL A 655 -9.53 2.50 32.23
CA VAL A 655 -9.58 1.62 33.41
C VAL A 655 -8.66 0.41 33.22
N LEU A 656 -8.68 -0.19 32.02
CA LEU A 656 -7.81 -1.31 31.69
C LEU A 656 -6.33 -0.91 31.82
N ILE A 657 -5.93 0.25 31.29
CA ILE A 657 -4.55 0.73 31.34
C ILE A 657 -4.10 0.98 32.78
N VAL A 658 -4.94 1.64 33.59
CA VAL A 658 -4.64 1.87 35.01
C VAL A 658 -4.47 0.55 35.76
N PHE A 659 -5.36 -0.42 35.54
CA PHE A 659 -5.28 -1.73 36.20
C PHE A 659 -4.07 -2.54 35.74
N LEU A 660 -3.76 -2.52 34.44
CA LEU A 660 -2.56 -3.15 33.89
C LEU A 660 -1.29 -2.53 34.50
N TRP A 661 -1.25 -1.20 34.62
CA TRP A 661 -0.12 -0.50 35.24
C TRP A 661 0.05 -0.88 36.72
N VAL A 662 -1.05 -0.94 37.48
CA VAL A 662 -1.03 -1.45 38.87
C VAL A 662 -0.50 -2.89 38.90
N ARG A 663 -1.06 -3.79 38.10
CA ARG A 663 -0.60 -5.19 38.02
C ARG A 663 0.88 -5.31 37.64
N MET A 664 1.39 -4.42 36.79
CA MET A 664 2.81 -4.36 36.41
C MET A 664 3.70 -3.96 37.57
N THR A 665 3.32 -2.95 38.36
CA THR A 665 4.10 -2.56 39.55
C THR A 665 4.23 -3.69 40.58
N PHE A 666 3.27 -4.62 40.63
CA PHE A 666 3.26 -5.73 41.57
C PHE A 666 3.79 -7.07 41.02
N SER A 667 4.00 -7.21 39.70
CA SER A 667 4.38 -8.50 39.07
C SER A 667 5.76 -8.43 38.42
N LYS A 668 6.76 -9.14 38.96
CA LYS A 668 8.14 -9.30 38.42
C LYS A 668 8.24 -10.06 37.08
N LYS A 669 7.14 -10.23 36.33
CA LYS A 669 7.07 -11.09 35.13
C LYS A 669 7.16 -10.34 33.78
N ASN A 670 7.19 -9.00 33.81
CA ASN A 670 7.22 -8.16 32.60
C ASN A 670 8.46 -7.26 32.63
N VAL A 671 9.14 -7.15 31.49
CA VAL A 671 10.27 -6.24 31.32
C VAL A 671 9.79 -5.02 30.54
N PHE A 672 10.09 -3.83 31.05
CA PHE A 672 9.88 -2.58 30.32
C PHE A 672 11.06 -2.39 29.36
N LEU A 673 10.84 -2.62 28.08
CA LEU A 673 11.73 -2.15 27.02
C LEU A 673 11.15 -0.83 26.46
N TRP A 674 12.02 0.12 26.14
CA TRP A 674 11.62 1.31 25.38
C TRP A 674 12.35 1.23 24.03
N PRO A 675 11.69 1.48 22.88
CA PRO A 675 10.34 2.04 22.68
C PRO A 675 9.17 1.04 22.82
N ASP A 676 9.48 -0.24 22.91
CA ASP A 676 8.53 -1.36 22.91
C ASP A 676 7.87 -1.56 24.29
N LEU A 677 6.93 -0.67 24.61
CA LEU A 677 6.22 -0.70 25.89
C LEU A 677 5.55 -2.06 26.14
N ILE A 678 6.16 -2.82 27.05
CA ILE A 678 5.68 -4.03 27.74
C ILE A 678 5.75 -5.30 26.88
N VAL A 679 6.75 -6.14 27.17
CA VAL A 679 6.92 -7.48 26.58
C VAL A 679 6.88 -8.52 27.69
N SER A 680 6.12 -9.60 27.48
CA SER A 680 6.03 -10.74 28.41
C SER A 680 7.31 -11.59 28.33
N HIS A 681 7.91 -11.95 29.46
CA HIS A 681 9.14 -12.77 29.51
C HIS A 681 9.00 -14.15 28.83
N LYS A 682 7.77 -14.62 28.56
CA LYS A 682 7.50 -15.90 27.89
C LYS A 682 7.95 -15.96 26.42
N ILE A 683 8.16 -14.83 25.76
CA ILE A 683 8.48 -14.78 24.31
C ILE A 683 9.96 -15.10 24.04
N VAL A 684 10.82 -15.00 25.07
CA VAL A 684 12.29 -15.07 24.92
C VAL A 684 12.84 -16.50 25.08
N GLU A 685 12.10 -17.41 25.72
CA GLU A 685 12.55 -18.78 26.01
C GLU A 685 11.47 -19.80 25.61
N ASP A 686 11.30 -20.08 24.32
CA ASP A 686 10.34 -21.11 23.87
C ASP A 686 11.01 -22.13 22.93
N ASN A 687 11.24 -23.35 23.43
CA ASN A 687 11.55 -24.53 22.60
C ASN A 687 10.51 -24.75 21.48
N LYS A 688 9.29 -24.21 21.66
CA LYS A 688 8.21 -24.20 20.67
C LYS A 688 8.53 -23.38 19.42
N GLN A 689 9.38 -22.36 19.51
CA GLN A 689 9.79 -21.57 18.36
C GLN A 689 10.61 -22.41 17.38
N ILE A 690 11.50 -23.28 17.90
CA ILE A 690 12.34 -24.16 17.07
C ILE A 690 11.46 -25.17 16.31
N GLU A 691 10.45 -25.74 16.97
CA GLU A 691 9.50 -26.68 16.35
C GLU A 691 8.63 -25.99 15.28
N HIS A 692 8.20 -24.75 15.55
CA HIS A 692 7.46 -23.91 14.59
C HIS A 692 8.33 -23.56 13.37
N ASP A 693 9.56 -23.10 13.58
CA ASP A 693 10.52 -22.77 12.51
C ASP A 693 10.84 -24.01 11.64
N HIS A 694 10.96 -25.19 12.26
CA HIS A 694 11.15 -26.44 11.52
C HIS A 694 9.92 -26.78 10.66
N SER A 695 8.72 -26.67 11.22
CA SER A 695 7.47 -26.90 10.51
C SER A 695 7.28 -25.90 9.35
N TYR A 696 7.69 -24.64 9.54
CA TYR A 696 7.71 -23.60 8.54
C TYR A 696 8.66 -23.91 7.38
N ARG A 697 9.88 -24.36 7.67
CA ARG A 697 10.82 -24.78 6.61
C ARG A 697 10.29 -25.98 5.82
N LEU A 698 9.70 -26.97 6.49
CA LEU A 698 9.05 -28.10 5.82
C LEU A 698 7.88 -27.66 4.94
N LEU A 699 7.10 -26.67 5.38
CA LEU A 699 6.04 -26.05 4.59
C LEU A 699 6.62 -25.38 3.34
N LEU A 700 7.66 -24.55 3.47
CA LEU A 700 8.29 -23.87 2.33
C LEU A 700 8.79 -24.86 1.27
N VAL A 701 9.43 -25.95 1.67
CA VAL A 701 9.86 -27.01 0.74
C VAL A 701 8.66 -27.64 0.03
N LYS A 702 7.58 -27.95 0.75
CA LYS A 702 6.34 -28.47 0.15
C LYS A 702 5.71 -27.47 -0.84
N LEU A 703 5.67 -26.19 -0.50
CA LEU A 703 5.14 -25.12 -1.36
C LEU A 703 5.98 -24.96 -2.63
N PHE A 704 7.31 -25.01 -2.50
CA PHE A 704 8.22 -24.97 -3.64
C PHE A 704 7.97 -26.10 -4.63
N HIS A 705 7.84 -27.34 -4.14
CA HIS A 705 7.52 -28.49 -5.00
C HIS A 705 6.17 -28.33 -5.70
N ARG A 706 5.15 -27.82 -5.01
CA ARG A 706 3.83 -27.55 -5.59
C ARG A 706 3.88 -26.46 -6.66
N LEU A 707 4.55 -25.34 -6.36
CA LEU A 707 4.72 -24.22 -7.29
C LEU A 707 5.43 -24.68 -8.57
N ARG A 708 6.53 -25.42 -8.41
CA ARG A 708 7.29 -25.99 -9.53
C ARG A 708 6.43 -26.93 -10.38
N ALA A 709 5.68 -27.83 -9.75
CA ALA A 709 4.78 -28.75 -10.46
C ALA A 709 3.67 -28.00 -11.21
N ASN A 710 3.11 -26.94 -10.62
CA ASN A 710 2.07 -26.12 -11.24
C ASN A 710 2.60 -25.38 -12.49
N LYS A 711 3.77 -24.74 -12.38
CA LYS A 711 4.40 -24.07 -13.52
C LYS A 711 4.75 -25.04 -14.64
N PHE A 712 5.27 -26.22 -14.32
CA PHE A 712 5.55 -27.24 -15.30
C PHE A 712 4.31 -27.63 -16.12
N ASN A 713 3.21 -27.95 -15.45
CA ASN A 713 1.96 -28.31 -16.12
C ASN A 713 1.41 -27.16 -16.97
N HIS A 714 1.55 -25.92 -16.51
CA HIS A 714 1.13 -24.74 -17.25
C HIS A 714 1.91 -24.58 -18.57
N TYR A 715 3.24 -24.69 -18.53
CA TYR A 715 4.08 -24.60 -19.73
C TYR A 715 3.83 -25.73 -20.71
N GLN A 716 3.67 -26.98 -20.24
CA GLN A 716 3.31 -28.10 -21.11
C GLN A 716 1.96 -27.89 -21.80
N THR A 717 0.98 -27.35 -21.07
CA THR A 717 -0.35 -27.07 -21.62
C THR A 717 -0.28 -25.96 -22.67
N ILE A 718 0.48 -24.89 -22.43
CA ILE A 718 0.68 -23.81 -23.41
C ILE A 718 1.37 -24.35 -24.66
N GLN A 719 2.46 -25.11 -24.50
CA GLN A 719 3.19 -25.71 -25.63
C GLN A 719 2.28 -26.60 -26.48
N TYR A 720 1.45 -27.43 -25.83
CA TYR A 720 0.46 -28.26 -26.51
C TYR A 720 -0.59 -27.44 -27.26
N LEU A 721 -1.08 -26.35 -26.65
CA LEU A 721 -2.05 -25.45 -27.29
C LEU A 721 -1.44 -24.67 -28.46
N THR A 722 -0.21 -24.17 -28.34
CA THR A 722 0.50 -23.50 -29.44
C THR A 722 0.82 -24.47 -30.57
N ALA A 723 1.25 -25.69 -30.27
CA ALA A 723 1.50 -26.71 -31.29
C ALA A 723 0.21 -27.06 -32.06
N ASN A 724 -0.92 -27.21 -31.36
CA ASN A 724 -2.22 -27.44 -31.98
C ASN A 724 -2.76 -26.21 -32.73
N TYR A 725 -2.51 -24.99 -32.26
CA TYR A 725 -2.90 -23.77 -32.99
C TYR A 725 -2.09 -23.61 -34.27
N VAL A 726 -0.77 -23.85 -34.23
CA VAL A 726 0.10 -23.79 -35.40
C VAL A 726 -0.25 -24.89 -36.40
N SER A 727 -0.52 -26.12 -35.95
CA SER A 727 -0.97 -27.19 -36.85
C SER A 727 -2.31 -26.84 -37.53
N ASN A 728 -3.28 -26.32 -36.77
CA ASN A 728 -4.58 -25.92 -37.32
C ASN A 728 -4.49 -24.67 -38.24
N PHE A 729 -3.53 -23.77 -38.00
CA PHE A 729 -3.30 -22.59 -38.86
C PHE A 729 -2.55 -22.96 -40.16
N CYS A 730 -1.64 -23.93 -40.09
CA CYS A 730 -0.99 -24.53 -41.27
C CYS A 730 -1.97 -25.34 -42.11
N ASP A 731 -2.94 -26.04 -41.50
CA ASP A 731 -4.00 -26.73 -42.23
C ASP A 731 -4.99 -25.75 -42.89
N HIS A 732 -5.33 -24.63 -42.23
CA HIS A 732 -6.22 -23.61 -42.80
C HIS A 732 -5.57 -22.73 -43.89
N SER A 733 -4.24 -22.68 -43.98
CA SER A 733 -3.55 -21.96 -45.07
C SER A 733 -3.41 -22.79 -46.36
N LEU A 734 -3.75 -24.08 -46.32
CA LEU A 734 -3.83 -24.97 -47.49
C LEU A 734 -5.25 -25.12 -48.08
N GLU A 735 -6.30 -24.65 -47.39
CA GLU A 735 -7.67 -24.66 -47.92
C GLU A 735 -8.24 -23.24 -48.09
N ARG A 736 -8.03 -22.64 -49.28
CA ARG A 736 -8.95 -21.61 -49.76
C ARG A 736 -10.32 -22.25 -50.06
N LYS A 737 -11.21 -22.33 -49.07
CA LYS A 737 -12.67 -22.29 -49.28
C LYS A 737 -13.35 -21.47 -48.16
N LYS A 738 -14.39 -20.74 -48.57
CA LYS A 738 -15.08 -19.63 -47.91
C LYS A 738 -15.45 -19.85 -46.42
N PRO A 739 -15.54 -18.76 -45.62
CA PRO A 739 -15.86 -18.85 -44.20
C PRO A 739 -17.36 -19.14 -43.98
N SER A 740 -17.68 -20.08 -43.12
CA SER A 740 -18.95 -20.16 -42.39
C SER A 740 -18.76 -19.55 -40.99
N PRO A 741 -19.80 -18.92 -40.40
CA PRO A 741 -19.67 -18.19 -39.14
C PRO A 741 -19.49 -19.16 -37.96
N PRO A 742 -18.81 -18.72 -36.88
CA PRO A 742 -18.54 -19.57 -35.72
C PRO A 742 -19.84 -19.93 -34.98
N PRO A 743 -19.96 -21.15 -34.42
CA PRO A 743 -21.04 -21.48 -33.52
C PRO A 743 -20.83 -20.75 -32.20
N ILE A 744 -21.84 -19.95 -31.84
CA ILE A 744 -22.03 -19.38 -30.52
C ILE A 744 -22.17 -20.54 -29.52
N CYS A 745 -21.15 -20.76 -28.70
CA CYS A 745 -21.28 -21.59 -27.50
C CYS A 745 -21.37 -20.69 -26.27
N LEU A 746 -22.62 -20.34 -25.96
CA LEU A 746 -23.10 -20.07 -24.61
C LEU A 746 -22.71 -21.24 -23.69
N SER A 747 -21.98 -20.95 -22.62
CA SER A 747 -22.18 -21.63 -21.35
C SER A 747 -21.89 -20.67 -20.20
N GLU A 748 -22.74 -19.64 -20.11
CA GLU A 748 -23.30 -19.29 -18.81
C GLU A 748 -24.13 -20.49 -18.30
N ARG A 749 -24.07 -20.69 -16.99
CA ARG A 749 -25.09 -21.21 -16.06
C ARG A 749 -24.35 -22.01 -14.98
N LEU A 750 -24.66 -21.90 -13.71
CA LEU A 750 -25.60 -21.08 -12.93
C LEU A 750 -25.15 -21.23 -11.48
#